data_AF-I9KF63-F1
#
_entry.id   AF-I9KF63-F1
#
_cell.length_a   1.000
_cell.length_b   1.000
_cell.length_c   1.000
_cell.angle_alpha   90.00
_cell.angle_beta   90.00
_cell.angle_gamma   90.00
#
_symmetry.space_group_name_H-M   'P 1'
#
loop_
_entity.id
_entity.type
_entity.pdbx_description
1 polymer ?
#
loop_
_entity_poly.entity_id
_entity_poly.type
_entity_poly.pdbx_seq_one_letter_code
_entity_poly.pdbx_strand_id
1 'polypeptide(L)'
;MRPDVAQPALFRASAVAADGVPWLAAGFHLRVRLSPLVGFPLHPFAAWRLEHGHDAGEPPIRWRDAAGNSLAVPFDLERVGGFAEGSLFGVSAANPYVWIEVDVDNRGLRLDLLDTAETAGGGAHVIATRRREPFRFGHTGVVRLRASGAGTIGTTRALPRSVLAIEQVIEREPDLTFGLPLAAGYWYAPGPNDPLAAAKERVGLAAPRRLSPPDNPTGALPDDTDPGDETARIMDRIAPELVDPWLARGWSDRDLSPVHATFSDTAPAPGNQPVTASAAVTPSLLTMAVDPQIARYLGLVTAVPFGATRPVERANVWVIASRWAIQRGRAVLRPSGARPLTLDDVLGRRSQLAGRLDGLLHSVFPDARDLLADLPGRPGDRESGPWSSVPLVAVAVAAGDAPPDPPDPFQLTAAEPGAWNPQGEPGRTGGESWRQRISLGARPAPGMVGFARMAPSGPVALHRLEPPPGQGYVTRALPLVPNRASDDSHSRVLEDRAVPAGPAGASWRVWVADEFGQWSGGSDLALPSPDRPAPPPPVVEATFHADPDDGTSGPRVPGTLHLRYAVPDPAHASPGGLPVTELRVSVDGVALPPRPVTPGDTVVLEPAPNPFEVGEQRGVQVVSTYRDAAGTASVPSTTDCAAYDARAPRAIPTSPMLLWTGQRDATGQAELALRWPPRPGAARYRIYLGDARRLAGELGISLADTPVRAAQAKVIHPASANLTAKGAFTFLGEITGTPAGDGFVPFATRIPGGLRGVQLVRVVPLTAGGAEAAFQTCGLVPVAVPSIDRPPPPLLDAVTDPAGGLTLTVRARGLRPEPLAAAPGGAPEYRLRRTRRGLARHFAPVWTSGNLTGPDADGGWTATVTVPAAELIPFVRTVWYAEARYPAEPALPPGTVALPADGGVEPVWSAVGDSSEGLWSEPSLAAESLPIPPADPAPPPAPAVTATADGSIELTLSGLPTAHPTASTPYHLEIYRGTPGTASERRAVVAVLDPDLAWTDPAPIPAGAHYDLVVVDPIGRRGPATRA
;
A
#
# COMPACT_ATOMS: atom_id res chain seq x y z
N MET A 1 -62.00 -32.61 -29.67
CA MET A 1 -61.17 -33.77 -29.24
C MET A 1 -59.71 -33.38 -29.40
N ARG A 2 -58.86 -33.61 -28.38
CA ARG A 2 -57.41 -33.36 -28.50
C ARG A 2 -56.78 -34.60 -29.12
N PRO A 3 -56.07 -34.52 -30.25
CA PRO A 3 -55.24 -35.63 -30.69
C PRO A 3 -54.06 -35.79 -29.70
N ASP A 4 -53.75 -37.03 -29.32
CA ASP A 4 -52.87 -37.39 -28.21
C ASP A 4 -51.42 -37.56 -28.65
N VAL A 5 -50.70 -36.45 -28.78
CA VAL A 5 -49.24 -36.45 -28.94
C VAL A 5 -48.67 -35.92 -27.66
N ALA A 6 -47.59 -36.55 -27.21
CA ALA A 6 -46.88 -36.14 -26.03
C ALA A 6 -46.42 -34.70 -26.16
N GLN A 7 -46.32 -34.00 -25.03
CA GLN A 7 -45.69 -32.69 -25.04
C GLN A 7 -44.27 -32.83 -25.60
N PRO A 8 -43.84 -31.97 -26.55
CA PRO A 8 -42.51 -32.06 -27.14
C PRO A 8 -41.36 -31.98 -26.13
N ALA A 9 -41.62 -31.41 -24.95
CA ALA A 9 -40.68 -31.35 -23.83
C ALA A 9 -40.43 -32.71 -23.15
N LEU A 10 -41.31 -33.70 -23.35
CA LEU A 10 -41.17 -35.07 -22.83
C LEU A 10 -40.71 -36.05 -23.93
N PHE A 11 -41.40 -36.02 -25.07
CA PHE A 11 -41.13 -36.88 -26.21
C PHE A 11 -41.46 -36.14 -27.50
N ARG A 12 -40.46 -35.98 -28.37
CA ARG A 12 -40.64 -35.41 -29.72
C ARG A 12 -39.95 -36.26 -30.75
N ALA A 13 -40.39 -36.13 -31.99
CA ALA A 13 -39.77 -36.78 -33.13
C ALA A 13 -39.60 -35.78 -34.28
N SER A 14 -38.51 -35.95 -35.02
CA SER A 14 -38.16 -35.15 -36.20
C SER A 14 -37.88 -36.10 -37.37
N ALA A 15 -38.15 -35.64 -38.58
CA ALA A 15 -37.81 -36.39 -39.78
C ALA A 15 -37.19 -35.48 -40.84
N VAL A 16 -36.23 -36.02 -41.59
CA VAL A 16 -35.68 -35.39 -42.80
C VAL A 16 -35.67 -36.40 -43.93
N ALA A 17 -36.01 -35.95 -45.12
CA ALA A 17 -35.84 -36.71 -46.35
C ALA A 17 -34.51 -36.26 -46.98
N ALA A 18 -33.49 -37.09 -46.82
CA ALA A 18 -32.15 -36.82 -47.31
C ALA A 18 -32.03 -37.28 -48.76
N ASP A 19 -32.35 -36.38 -49.70
CA ASP A 19 -32.02 -36.55 -51.12
C ASP A 19 -30.94 -35.53 -51.51
N GLY A 20 -29.80 -36.01 -52.00
CA GLY A 20 -28.64 -35.16 -52.31
C GLY A 20 -28.03 -34.41 -51.12
N VAL A 21 -28.38 -34.75 -49.87
CA VAL A 21 -27.82 -34.12 -48.67
C VAL A 21 -26.40 -34.66 -48.43
N PRO A 22 -25.33 -33.83 -48.47
CA PRO A 22 -23.94 -34.32 -48.51
C PRO A 22 -23.52 -35.20 -47.33
N TRP A 23 -24.11 -34.96 -46.15
CA TRP A 23 -23.71 -35.57 -44.88
C TRP A 23 -24.53 -36.81 -44.50
N LEU A 24 -25.62 -37.08 -45.21
CA LEU A 24 -26.58 -38.13 -44.87
C LEU A 24 -26.65 -39.18 -45.97
N ALA A 25 -26.97 -40.42 -45.58
CA ALA A 25 -27.32 -41.45 -46.55
C ALA A 25 -28.67 -41.12 -47.20
N ALA A 26 -28.91 -41.61 -48.41
CA ALA A 26 -30.18 -41.35 -49.09
C ALA A 26 -31.35 -42.07 -48.39
N GLY A 27 -32.40 -41.34 -48.00
CA GLY A 27 -33.59 -41.90 -47.37
C GLY A 27 -34.29 -40.98 -46.37
N PHE A 28 -35.31 -41.49 -45.69
CA PHE A 28 -35.97 -40.82 -44.58
C PHE A 28 -35.23 -41.11 -43.27
N HIS A 29 -34.65 -40.10 -42.65
CA HIS A 29 -34.06 -40.22 -41.32
C HIS A 29 -35.09 -39.81 -40.27
N LEU A 30 -35.35 -40.67 -39.30
CA LEU A 30 -36.23 -40.41 -38.17
C LEU A 30 -35.38 -40.30 -36.91
N ARG A 31 -35.57 -39.21 -36.15
CA ARG A 31 -34.90 -39.00 -34.86
C ARG A 31 -35.91 -38.75 -33.78
N VAL A 32 -35.84 -39.51 -32.70
CA VAL A 32 -36.59 -39.25 -31.47
C VAL A 32 -35.72 -38.50 -30.47
N ARG A 33 -36.32 -37.58 -29.72
CA ARG A 33 -35.70 -36.96 -28.56
C ARG A 33 -36.51 -37.23 -27.31
N LEU A 34 -35.80 -37.69 -26.30
CA LEU A 34 -36.35 -38.08 -25.01
C LEU A 34 -35.96 -37.07 -23.95
N SER A 35 -36.87 -36.79 -23.03
CA SER A 35 -36.55 -36.03 -21.83
C SER A 35 -35.89 -36.93 -20.79
N PRO A 36 -34.80 -36.48 -20.13
CA PRO A 36 -34.26 -37.18 -18.97
C PRO A 36 -35.27 -37.39 -17.83
N LEU A 37 -36.38 -36.63 -17.83
CA LEU A 37 -37.47 -36.77 -16.85
C LEU A 37 -38.26 -38.07 -17.00
N VAL A 38 -38.37 -38.62 -18.22
CA VAL A 38 -39.08 -39.88 -18.49
C VAL A 38 -38.13 -40.99 -18.92
N GLY A 39 -36.95 -40.64 -19.44
CA GLY A 39 -35.92 -41.58 -19.86
C GLY A 39 -36.27 -42.40 -21.10
N PHE A 40 -35.65 -43.57 -21.22
CA PHE A 40 -35.87 -44.50 -22.31
C PHE A 40 -37.17 -45.29 -22.12
N PRO A 41 -37.84 -45.69 -23.21
CA PRO A 41 -39.05 -46.50 -23.13
C PRO A 41 -38.76 -47.93 -22.65
N LEU A 42 -39.83 -48.60 -22.22
CA LEU A 42 -39.83 -49.99 -21.75
C LEU A 42 -39.67 -51.02 -22.87
N HIS A 43 -39.84 -50.62 -24.13
CA HIS A 43 -39.69 -51.46 -25.32
C HIS A 43 -39.31 -50.58 -26.52
N PRO A 44 -38.91 -51.14 -27.69
CA PRO A 44 -38.61 -50.36 -28.89
C PRO A 44 -39.72 -49.39 -29.30
N PHE A 45 -39.36 -48.37 -30.08
CA PHE A 45 -40.31 -47.52 -30.78
C PHE A 45 -40.95 -48.29 -31.93
N ALA A 46 -42.24 -48.07 -32.15
CA ALA A 46 -42.96 -48.48 -33.36
C ALA A 46 -43.28 -47.22 -34.18
N ALA A 47 -43.01 -47.27 -35.48
CA ALA A 47 -43.23 -46.14 -36.38
C ALA A 47 -44.11 -46.52 -37.58
N TRP A 48 -45.06 -45.65 -37.90
CA TRP A 48 -46.00 -45.78 -39.02
C TRP A 48 -45.95 -44.55 -39.91
N ARG A 49 -45.79 -44.74 -41.21
CA ARG A 49 -45.97 -43.70 -42.22
C ARG A 49 -47.46 -43.54 -42.53
N LEU A 50 -47.98 -42.33 -42.37
CA LEU A 50 -49.40 -42.04 -42.60
C LEU A 50 -49.66 -41.67 -44.07
N GLU A 51 -50.89 -41.94 -44.50
CA GLU A 51 -51.49 -41.30 -45.66
C GLU A 51 -52.25 -40.06 -45.18
N HIS A 52 -52.20 -38.99 -45.96
CA HIS A 52 -53.07 -37.85 -45.75
C HIS A 52 -53.74 -37.49 -47.09
N GLY A 53 -55.01 -37.07 -47.02
CA GLY A 53 -55.69 -36.52 -48.19
C GLY A 53 -54.97 -35.28 -48.74
N HIS A 54 -55.23 -34.94 -50.00
CA HIS A 54 -54.63 -33.79 -50.69
C HIS A 54 -55.08 -32.41 -50.16
N ASP A 55 -55.91 -32.33 -49.12
CA ASP A 55 -56.48 -31.09 -48.62
C ASP A 55 -55.53 -30.34 -47.68
N ALA A 56 -54.47 -29.75 -48.24
CA ALA A 56 -53.71 -28.70 -47.56
C ALA A 56 -54.53 -27.40 -47.58
N GLY A 57 -54.93 -26.93 -46.39
CA GLY A 57 -55.67 -25.68 -46.23
C GLY A 57 -54.76 -24.45 -46.16
N GLU A 58 -55.33 -23.26 -46.35
CA GLU A 58 -54.63 -22.00 -46.11
C GLU A 58 -54.62 -21.70 -44.60
N PRO A 59 -53.44 -21.62 -43.95
CA PRO A 59 -53.39 -21.40 -42.51
C PRO A 59 -53.62 -19.92 -42.17
N PRO A 60 -54.13 -19.61 -40.96
CA PRO A 60 -54.36 -18.24 -40.49
C PRO A 60 -53.04 -17.55 -40.06
N ILE A 61 -52.11 -17.37 -41.01
CA ILE A 61 -50.85 -16.69 -40.78
C ILE A 61 -51.04 -15.17 -40.86
N ARG A 62 -50.50 -14.44 -39.88
CA ARG A 62 -50.42 -12.97 -39.93
C ARG A 62 -48.97 -12.56 -40.03
N TRP A 63 -48.63 -11.92 -41.13
CA TRP A 63 -47.32 -11.36 -41.39
C TRP A 63 -47.20 -9.95 -40.82
N ARG A 64 -46.04 -9.63 -40.25
CA ARG A 64 -45.70 -8.30 -39.75
C ARG A 64 -44.30 -7.88 -40.18
N ASP A 65 -44.09 -6.60 -40.44
CA ASP A 65 -42.75 -6.05 -40.70
C ASP A 65 -41.96 -5.85 -39.39
N ALA A 66 -40.72 -5.35 -39.49
CA ALA A 66 -39.88 -5.06 -38.33
C ALA A 66 -40.44 -3.99 -37.39
N ALA A 67 -41.34 -3.12 -37.87
CA ALA A 67 -42.03 -2.10 -37.07
C ALA A 67 -43.33 -2.63 -36.44
N GLY A 68 -43.72 -3.88 -36.71
CA GLY A 68 -44.91 -4.54 -36.18
C GLY A 68 -46.19 -4.29 -36.98
N ASN A 69 -46.10 -3.60 -38.13
CA ASN A 69 -47.25 -3.34 -39.01
C ASN A 69 -47.69 -4.64 -39.68
N SER A 70 -49.01 -4.86 -39.81
CA SER A 70 -49.53 -6.05 -40.47
C SER A 70 -49.38 -5.97 -42.00
N LEU A 71 -48.97 -7.07 -42.62
CA LEU A 71 -48.76 -7.19 -44.06
C LEU A 71 -49.83 -8.10 -44.67
N ALA A 72 -50.43 -7.65 -45.78
CA ALA A 72 -51.38 -8.45 -46.55
C ALA A 72 -50.63 -9.23 -47.64
N VAL A 73 -50.94 -10.52 -47.79
CA VAL A 73 -50.33 -11.39 -48.80
C VAL A 73 -51.05 -11.19 -50.16
N PRO A 74 -50.33 -11.12 -51.29
CA PRO A 74 -48.88 -11.15 -51.41
C PRO A 74 -48.22 -9.79 -51.09
N PHE A 75 -47.00 -9.82 -50.55
CA PHE A 75 -46.19 -8.61 -50.32
C PHE A 75 -44.73 -8.79 -50.72
N ASP A 76 -44.10 -7.71 -51.19
CA ASP A 76 -42.67 -7.66 -51.53
C ASP A 76 -41.83 -7.35 -50.28
N LEU A 77 -40.92 -8.25 -49.95
CA LEU A 77 -40.08 -8.17 -48.76
C LEU A 77 -39.14 -6.95 -48.79
N GLU A 78 -38.66 -6.55 -49.97
CA GLU A 78 -37.74 -5.41 -50.14
C GLU A 78 -38.45 -4.09 -49.82
N ARG A 79 -39.74 -3.98 -50.16
CA ARG A 79 -40.55 -2.78 -49.91
C ARG A 79 -40.89 -2.59 -48.43
N VAL A 80 -40.79 -3.63 -47.62
CA VAL A 80 -41.07 -3.60 -46.17
C VAL A 80 -39.79 -3.66 -45.33
N GLY A 81 -38.63 -3.40 -45.94
CA GLY A 81 -37.34 -3.33 -45.24
C GLY A 81 -36.56 -4.64 -45.17
N GLY A 82 -36.87 -5.62 -46.04
CA GLY A 82 -36.13 -6.87 -46.17
C GLY A 82 -36.39 -7.89 -45.04
N PHE A 83 -37.43 -7.68 -44.23
CA PHE A 83 -37.77 -8.51 -43.08
C PHE A 83 -39.29 -8.59 -42.87
N ALA A 84 -39.79 -9.80 -42.58
CA ALA A 84 -41.14 -10.00 -42.11
C ALA A 84 -41.24 -11.23 -41.20
N GLU A 85 -42.10 -11.18 -40.20
CA GLU A 85 -42.40 -12.31 -39.32
C GLU A 85 -43.87 -12.73 -39.44
N GLY A 86 -44.09 -14.01 -39.72
CA GLY A 86 -45.41 -14.62 -39.82
C GLY A 86 -45.72 -15.44 -38.57
N SER A 87 -46.81 -15.11 -37.87
CA SER A 87 -47.29 -15.89 -36.73
C SER A 87 -48.66 -16.51 -37.03
N LEU A 88 -48.83 -17.78 -36.68
CA LEU A 88 -50.11 -18.47 -36.79
C LEU A 88 -51.03 -18.08 -35.62
N PHE A 89 -52.17 -17.46 -35.92
CA PHE A 89 -53.13 -17.00 -34.90
C PHE A 89 -54.37 -17.89 -34.83
N GLY A 90 -54.93 -18.06 -33.63
CA GLY A 90 -56.16 -18.83 -33.42
C GLY A 90 -56.00 -20.34 -33.57
N VAL A 91 -54.77 -20.84 -33.70
CA VAL A 91 -54.48 -22.28 -33.79
C VAL A 91 -54.54 -22.90 -32.39
N SER A 92 -55.36 -23.94 -32.23
CA SER A 92 -55.42 -24.67 -30.96
C SER A 92 -54.09 -25.39 -30.72
N ALA A 93 -53.51 -25.25 -29.52
CA ALA A 93 -52.34 -26.05 -29.12
C ALA A 93 -52.60 -27.57 -29.20
N ALA A 94 -53.87 -27.99 -29.18
CA ALA A 94 -54.24 -29.38 -29.39
C ALA A 94 -54.20 -29.82 -30.86
N ASN A 95 -54.32 -28.88 -31.81
CA ASN A 95 -54.35 -29.16 -33.25
C ASN A 95 -53.36 -28.25 -34.01
N PRO A 96 -52.04 -28.40 -33.77
CA PRO A 96 -51.04 -27.60 -34.47
C PRO A 96 -50.96 -27.98 -35.95
N TYR A 97 -50.45 -27.06 -36.77
CA TYR A 97 -49.97 -27.40 -38.11
C TYR A 97 -48.65 -28.16 -38.00
N VAL A 98 -48.48 -29.24 -38.75
CA VAL A 98 -47.27 -30.09 -38.69
C VAL A 98 -46.41 -29.98 -39.95
N TRP A 99 -46.94 -29.34 -40.98
CA TRP A 99 -46.27 -29.05 -42.24
C TRP A 99 -46.78 -27.73 -42.81
N ILE A 100 -45.90 -26.99 -43.47
CA ILE A 100 -46.21 -25.72 -44.12
C ILE A 100 -45.38 -25.53 -45.39
N GLU A 101 -45.99 -24.98 -46.43
CA GLU A 101 -45.36 -24.56 -47.69
C GLU A 101 -45.74 -23.09 -47.93
N VAL A 102 -44.74 -22.25 -48.16
CA VAL A 102 -44.94 -20.84 -48.53
C VAL A 102 -44.59 -20.68 -50.00
N ASP A 103 -45.53 -20.21 -50.79
CA ASP A 103 -45.31 -19.81 -52.17
C ASP A 103 -44.55 -18.48 -52.20
N VAL A 104 -43.45 -18.42 -52.94
CA VAL A 104 -42.60 -17.23 -52.98
C VAL A 104 -42.05 -16.99 -54.38
N ASP A 105 -41.83 -15.72 -54.71
CA ASP A 105 -40.93 -15.32 -55.80
C ASP A 105 -39.54 -15.10 -55.20
N ASN A 106 -38.65 -16.10 -55.32
CA ASN A 106 -37.34 -16.08 -54.67
C ASN A 106 -36.30 -15.27 -55.44
N ARG A 107 -35.86 -14.13 -54.89
CA ARG A 107 -34.77 -13.29 -55.41
C ARG A 107 -33.56 -13.22 -54.46
N GLY A 108 -33.39 -14.23 -53.62
CA GLY A 108 -32.46 -14.20 -52.48
C GLY A 108 -33.16 -14.20 -51.13
N LEU A 109 -34.32 -14.86 -51.06
CA LEU A 109 -35.14 -14.96 -49.87
C LEU A 109 -34.62 -16.07 -48.95
N ARG A 110 -34.64 -15.79 -47.66
CA ARG A 110 -34.40 -16.74 -46.57
C ARG A 110 -35.66 -16.84 -45.73
N LEU A 111 -36.14 -18.04 -45.51
CA LEU A 111 -37.25 -18.34 -44.62
C LEU A 111 -36.77 -19.24 -43.49
N ASP A 112 -37.03 -18.84 -42.25
CA ASP A 112 -36.73 -19.60 -41.05
C ASP A 112 -38.03 -20.09 -40.40
N LEU A 113 -38.07 -21.36 -40.00
CA LEU A 113 -39.05 -21.87 -39.04
C LEU A 113 -38.55 -21.60 -37.62
N LEU A 114 -39.36 -20.95 -36.79
CA LEU A 114 -39.00 -20.57 -35.43
C LEU A 114 -39.73 -21.42 -34.38
N ASP A 115 -39.07 -21.64 -33.25
CA ASP A 115 -39.67 -22.25 -32.05
C ASP A 115 -40.58 -21.26 -31.32
N THR A 116 -41.49 -21.83 -30.54
CA THR A 116 -42.43 -21.15 -29.63
C THR A 116 -41.75 -20.49 -28.44
N ALA A 117 -40.59 -21.02 -28.01
CA ALA A 117 -39.82 -20.47 -26.89
C ALA A 117 -38.90 -19.33 -27.37
N GLU A 118 -39.08 -18.13 -26.82
CA GLU A 118 -38.08 -17.08 -26.93
C GLU A 118 -36.85 -17.47 -26.10
N THR A 119 -35.65 -17.29 -26.66
CA THR A 119 -34.43 -17.55 -25.89
C THR A 119 -34.28 -16.51 -24.78
N ALA A 120 -33.55 -16.86 -23.71
CA ALA A 120 -33.31 -15.95 -22.57
C ALA A 120 -32.68 -14.59 -22.95
N GLY A 121 -32.12 -14.46 -24.17
CA GLY A 121 -31.61 -13.21 -24.73
C GLY A 121 -32.57 -12.52 -25.72
N GLY A 122 -33.86 -12.86 -25.72
CA GLY A 122 -34.89 -12.21 -26.55
C GLY A 122 -34.89 -12.60 -28.04
N GLY A 123 -33.98 -13.47 -28.49
CA GLY A 123 -33.96 -13.96 -29.88
C GLY A 123 -34.82 -15.21 -30.07
N ALA A 124 -35.52 -15.33 -31.20
CA ALA A 124 -36.22 -16.56 -31.57
C ALA A 124 -35.25 -17.70 -31.93
N HIS A 125 -35.51 -18.92 -31.44
CA HIS A 125 -34.74 -20.11 -31.81
C HIS A 125 -35.15 -20.61 -33.20
N VAL A 126 -34.18 -20.75 -34.12
CA VAL A 126 -34.41 -21.26 -35.47
C VAL A 126 -34.35 -22.78 -35.45
N ILE A 127 -35.43 -23.42 -35.90
CA ILE A 127 -35.55 -24.88 -36.00
C ILE A 127 -35.01 -25.38 -37.34
N ALA A 128 -35.37 -24.69 -38.42
CA ALA A 128 -34.99 -25.04 -39.79
C ALA A 128 -34.94 -23.78 -40.65
N THR A 129 -34.07 -23.78 -41.66
CA THR A 129 -33.91 -22.67 -42.61
C THR A 129 -34.04 -23.18 -44.04
N ARG A 130 -34.59 -22.34 -44.91
CA ARG A 130 -34.61 -22.53 -46.35
C ARG A 130 -34.16 -21.24 -47.04
N ARG A 131 -33.29 -21.36 -48.03
CA ARG A 131 -32.81 -20.29 -48.92
C ARG A 131 -33.12 -20.57 -50.39
N ARG A 132 -33.60 -21.77 -50.68
CA ARG A 132 -33.92 -22.25 -52.03
C ARG A 132 -35.30 -22.86 -52.05
N GLU A 133 -35.96 -22.72 -53.19
CA GLU A 133 -37.25 -23.35 -53.44
C GLU A 133 -37.13 -24.88 -53.47
N PRO A 134 -38.19 -25.61 -53.10
CA PRO A 134 -39.45 -25.11 -52.55
C PRO A 134 -39.35 -24.76 -51.05
N PHE A 135 -40.04 -23.73 -50.58
CA PHE A 135 -39.98 -23.29 -49.17
C PHE A 135 -40.98 -24.07 -48.29
N ARG A 136 -40.60 -25.31 -47.97
CA ARG A 136 -41.40 -26.26 -47.17
C ARG A 136 -40.73 -26.58 -45.84
N PHE A 137 -41.53 -26.77 -44.80
CA PHE A 137 -41.05 -27.20 -43.48
C PHE A 137 -41.97 -28.26 -42.88
N GLY A 138 -41.37 -29.21 -42.17
CA GLY A 138 -42.07 -30.18 -41.33
C GLY A 138 -41.61 -30.07 -39.88
N HIS A 139 -42.54 -30.07 -38.92
CA HIS A 139 -42.21 -30.04 -37.50
C HIS A 139 -43.36 -30.59 -36.63
N THR A 140 -43.11 -30.88 -35.36
CA THR A 140 -44.16 -31.32 -34.41
C THR A 140 -45.26 -30.28 -34.21
N GLY A 141 -44.93 -29.00 -34.44
CA GLY A 141 -45.86 -27.88 -34.43
C GLY A 141 -45.23 -26.64 -35.06
N VAL A 142 -45.75 -26.24 -36.22
CA VAL A 142 -45.41 -24.98 -36.89
C VAL A 142 -46.19 -23.86 -36.21
N VAL A 143 -45.50 -22.81 -35.77
CA VAL A 143 -46.12 -21.68 -35.06
C VAL A 143 -45.69 -20.33 -35.62
N ARG A 144 -44.40 -20.17 -35.94
CA ARG A 144 -43.81 -18.90 -36.41
C ARG A 144 -42.87 -19.13 -37.58
N LEU A 145 -42.89 -18.19 -38.54
CA LEU A 145 -41.98 -18.10 -39.67
C LEU A 145 -41.32 -16.73 -39.68
N ARG A 146 -40.07 -16.65 -40.15
CA ARG A 146 -39.38 -15.39 -40.39
C ARG A 146 -38.79 -15.35 -41.79
N ALA A 147 -39.22 -14.39 -42.58
CA ALA A 147 -38.70 -14.08 -43.90
C ALA A 147 -37.65 -12.96 -43.80
N SER A 148 -36.53 -13.12 -44.50
CA SER A 148 -35.49 -12.10 -44.65
C SER A 148 -34.86 -12.15 -46.04
N GLY A 149 -34.31 -11.03 -46.52
CA GLY A 149 -33.68 -10.94 -47.84
C GLY A 149 -34.59 -10.30 -48.89
N ALA A 150 -34.59 -10.82 -50.12
CA ALA A 150 -35.29 -10.25 -51.27
C ALA A 150 -36.22 -11.27 -51.95
N GLY A 151 -37.46 -10.84 -52.25
CA GLY A 151 -38.48 -11.69 -52.88
C GLY A 151 -39.91 -11.31 -52.48
N THR A 152 -40.90 -11.98 -53.06
CA THR A 152 -42.32 -11.78 -52.73
C THR A 152 -42.84 -12.96 -51.90
N ILE A 153 -43.49 -12.70 -50.76
CA ILE A 153 -44.20 -13.71 -49.98
C ILE A 153 -45.64 -13.83 -50.53
N GLY A 154 -46.00 -15.01 -51.00
CA GLY A 154 -47.30 -15.36 -51.56
C GLY A 154 -48.13 -16.26 -50.63
N THR A 155 -49.05 -17.02 -51.23
CA THR A 155 -49.99 -17.88 -50.49
C THR A 155 -49.28 -18.96 -49.68
N THR A 156 -49.91 -19.41 -48.60
CA THR A 156 -49.36 -20.46 -47.73
C THR A 156 -50.30 -21.66 -47.73
N ARG A 157 -49.74 -22.87 -47.80
CA ARG A 157 -50.47 -24.13 -47.63
C ARG A 157 -49.95 -24.84 -46.39
N ALA A 158 -50.83 -25.45 -45.61
CA ALA A 158 -50.40 -26.17 -44.41
C ALA A 158 -51.28 -27.39 -44.12
N LEU A 159 -50.71 -28.37 -43.41
CA LEU A 159 -51.43 -29.56 -42.97
C LEU A 159 -51.67 -29.49 -41.46
N PRO A 160 -52.93 -29.33 -41.00
CA PRO A 160 -53.26 -29.40 -39.59
C PRO A 160 -53.23 -30.84 -39.11
N ARG A 161 -52.84 -31.03 -37.85
CA ARG A 161 -52.72 -32.37 -37.26
C ARG A 161 -54.03 -33.18 -37.29
N SER A 162 -55.19 -32.54 -37.24
CA SER A 162 -56.50 -33.20 -37.25
C SER A 162 -56.83 -33.92 -38.55
N VAL A 163 -56.12 -33.60 -39.64
CA VAL A 163 -56.28 -34.27 -40.94
C VAL A 163 -55.44 -35.56 -40.99
N LEU A 164 -54.51 -35.73 -40.05
CA LEU A 164 -53.79 -36.99 -39.89
C LEU A 164 -54.72 -38.04 -39.31
N ALA A 165 -54.98 -39.09 -40.08
CA ALA A 165 -55.77 -40.23 -39.63
C ALA A 165 -54.92 -41.14 -38.72
N ILE A 166 -54.50 -40.60 -37.56
CA ILE A 166 -53.64 -41.31 -36.59
C ILE A 166 -54.32 -42.59 -36.12
N GLU A 167 -55.66 -42.67 -36.13
CA GLU A 167 -56.41 -43.88 -35.82
C GLU A 167 -56.12 -45.04 -36.79
N GLN A 168 -55.69 -44.78 -38.03
CA GLN A 168 -55.31 -45.83 -39.00
C GLN A 168 -54.14 -46.68 -38.50
N VAL A 169 -53.30 -46.17 -37.59
CA VAL A 169 -52.17 -46.95 -37.05
C VAL A 169 -52.63 -48.09 -36.13
N ILE A 170 -53.86 -48.02 -35.61
CA ILE A 170 -54.41 -48.99 -34.65
C ILE A 170 -54.69 -50.34 -35.33
N GLU A 171 -54.91 -50.34 -36.65
CA GLU A 171 -55.31 -51.52 -37.43
C GLU A 171 -54.17 -52.09 -38.28
N ARG A 172 -52.95 -51.54 -38.18
CA ARG A 172 -51.79 -51.89 -39.02
C ARG A 172 -50.54 -52.21 -38.21
N GLU A 173 -49.76 -53.17 -38.70
CA GLU A 173 -48.39 -53.38 -38.22
C GLU A 173 -47.52 -52.13 -38.46
N PRO A 174 -46.54 -51.85 -37.59
CA PRO A 174 -45.59 -50.76 -37.79
C PRO A 174 -44.73 -51.00 -39.02
N ASP A 175 -44.45 -49.93 -39.77
CA ASP A 175 -43.56 -50.00 -40.94
C ASP A 175 -42.09 -50.26 -40.53
N LEU A 176 -41.73 -49.86 -39.31
CA LEU A 176 -40.46 -50.26 -38.68
C LEU A 176 -40.52 -50.19 -37.15
N THR A 177 -39.64 -50.94 -36.51
CA THR A 177 -39.36 -50.86 -35.07
C THR A 177 -37.89 -50.60 -34.80
N PHE A 178 -37.56 -49.77 -33.82
CA PHE A 178 -36.17 -49.46 -33.47
C PHE A 178 -36.04 -49.13 -31.98
N GLY A 179 -34.98 -49.58 -31.32
CA GLY A 179 -34.84 -49.48 -29.87
C GLY A 179 -33.44 -49.85 -29.37
N LEU A 180 -33.28 -49.91 -28.05
CA LEU A 180 -32.02 -50.20 -27.39
C LEU A 180 -31.46 -51.58 -27.82
N PRO A 181 -30.13 -51.75 -27.85
CA PRO A 181 -29.47 -53.02 -28.17
C PRO A 181 -29.45 -53.96 -26.94
N LEU A 182 -30.58 -54.07 -26.25
CA LEU A 182 -30.71 -54.81 -24.99
C LEU A 182 -31.63 -56.01 -25.18
N ALA A 183 -31.20 -57.16 -24.64
CA ALA A 183 -32.08 -58.31 -24.44
C ALA A 183 -33.15 -58.01 -23.37
N ALA A 184 -34.08 -58.95 -23.17
CA ALA A 184 -35.09 -58.86 -22.13
C ALA A 184 -34.44 -58.72 -20.75
N GLY A 185 -34.91 -57.76 -19.95
CA GLY A 185 -34.37 -57.47 -18.63
C GLY A 185 -35.40 -56.80 -17.73
N TYR A 186 -34.95 -56.31 -16.56
CA TYR A 186 -35.88 -55.77 -15.58
C TYR A 186 -36.65 -54.56 -16.10
N TRP A 187 -36.00 -53.63 -16.80
CA TRP A 187 -36.62 -52.37 -17.25
C TRP A 187 -36.77 -52.25 -18.77
N TYR A 188 -36.58 -53.34 -19.51
CA TYR A 188 -36.71 -53.34 -20.97
C TYR A 188 -37.18 -54.69 -21.54
N ALA A 189 -38.12 -54.64 -22.46
CA ALA A 189 -38.58 -55.77 -23.26
C ALA A 189 -38.22 -55.53 -24.74
N PRO A 190 -37.39 -56.38 -25.36
CA PRO A 190 -36.95 -56.21 -26.74
C PRO A 190 -38.10 -56.41 -27.74
N GLY A 191 -37.84 -56.05 -28.99
CA GLY A 191 -38.70 -56.40 -30.11
C GLY A 191 -38.51 -57.86 -30.56
N PRO A 192 -39.25 -58.31 -31.59
CA PRO A 192 -39.19 -59.69 -32.07
C PRO A 192 -37.85 -60.05 -32.76
N ASN A 193 -37.07 -59.06 -33.18
CA ASN A 193 -35.78 -59.26 -33.82
C ASN A 193 -34.65 -59.23 -32.78
N ASP A 194 -33.53 -59.91 -33.06
CA ASP A 194 -32.33 -59.82 -32.22
C ASP A 194 -31.90 -58.34 -32.05
N PRO A 195 -31.91 -57.80 -30.82
CA PRO A 195 -31.68 -56.38 -30.57
C PRO A 195 -30.32 -55.87 -31.06
N LEU A 196 -29.27 -56.71 -30.93
CA LEU A 196 -27.93 -56.35 -31.32
C LEU A 196 -27.75 -56.38 -32.84
N ALA A 197 -28.25 -57.42 -33.53
CA ALA A 197 -28.27 -57.46 -34.98
C ALA A 197 -29.08 -56.28 -35.57
N ALA A 198 -30.24 -55.97 -34.98
CA ALA A 198 -31.06 -54.83 -35.39
C ALA A 198 -30.33 -53.48 -35.18
N ALA A 199 -29.51 -53.36 -34.14
CA ALA A 199 -28.66 -52.17 -33.94
C ALA A 199 -27.56 -52.07 -34.99
N LYS A 200 -26.88 -53.18 -35.30
CA LYS A 200 -25.86 -53.25 -36.35
C LYS A 200 -26.41 -52.84 -37.71
N GLU A 201 -27.60 -53.33 -38.06
CA GLU A 201 -28.28 -52.97 -39.31
C GLU A 201 -28.57 -51.46 -39.38
N ARG A 202 -29.13 -50.87 -38.30
CA ARG A 202 -29.42 -49.42 -38.25
C ARG A 202 -28.17 -48.55 -38.37
N VAL A 203 -27.07 -48.95 -37.72
CA VAL A 203 -25.77 -48.25 -37.82
C VAL A 203 -25.28 -48.29 -39.26
N GLY A 204 -25.20 -49.49 -39.87
CA GLY A 204 -24.69 -49.65 -41.23
C GLY A 204 -25.52 -48.99 -42.32
N LEU A 205 -26.85 -49.04 -42.20
CA LEU A 205 -27.78 -48.49 -43.20
C LEU A 205 -27.58 -46.99 -43.45
N ALA A 206 -27.14 -46.27 -42.41
CA ALA A 206 -27.01 -44.83 -42.43
C ALA A 206 -25.66 -44.36 -41.89
N ALA A 207 -24.63 -45.18 -42.06
CA ALA A 207 -23.24 -44.83 -41.77
C ALA A 207 -22.80 -43.65 -42.67
N PRO A 208 -22.10 -42.64 -42.13
CA PRO A 208 -21.63 -41.49 -42.88
C PRO A 208 -20.71 -41.91 -44.01
N ARG A 209 -20.89 -41.30 -45.18
CA ARG A 209 -20.03 -41.50 -46.36
C ARG A 209 -18.91 -40.47 -46.46
N ARG A 210 -18.95 -39.42 -45.62
CA ARG A 210 -17.98 -38.34 -45.57
C ARG A 210 -17.51 -38.11 -44.15
N LEU A 211 -16.24 -37.72 -44.01
CA LEU A 211 -15.67 -37.24 -42.76
C LEU A 211 -16.29 -35.90 -42.36
N SER A 212 -16.81 -35.82 -41.14
CA SER A 212 -17.38 -34.58 -40.62
C SER A 212 -16.28 -33.54 -40.34
N PRO A 213 -16.58 -32.23 -40.24
CA PRO A 213 -15.57 -31.22 -39.92
C PRO A 213 -14.72 -31.50 -38.66
N PRO A 214 -15.25 -32.09 -37.56
CA PRO A 214 -14.44 -32.61 -36.46
C PRO A 214 -13.40 -33.67 -36.86
N ASP A 215 -13.73 -34.55 -37.82
CA ASP A 215 -12.86 -35.63 -38.29
C ASP A 215 -11.84 -35.13 -39.32
N ASN A 216 -12.27 -34.20 -40.17
CA ASN A 216 -11.44 -33.59 -41.22
C ASN A 216 -11.68 -32.07 -41.29
N PRO A 217 -10.99 -31.28 -40.45
CA PRO A 217 -11.18 -29.83 -40.39
C PRO A 217 -10.59 -29.07 -41.59
N THR A 218 -9.92 -29.76 -42.53
CA THR A 218 -9.42 -29.15 -43.78
C THR A 218 -10.53 -28.73 -44.73
N GLY A 219 -11.74 -29.28 -44.56
CA GLY A 219 -12.90 -28.98 -45.40
C GLY A 219 -12.82 -29.57 -46.81
N ALA A 220 -11.80 -30.38 -47.12
CA ALA A 220 -11.83 -31.21 -48.30
C ALA A 220 -12.96 -32.25 -48.11
N LEU A 221 -13.88 -32.31 -49.07
CA LEU A 221 -14.99 -33.28 -49.10
C LEU A 221 -14.72 -34.48 -50.04
N PRO A 222 -13.56 -35.15 -50.08
CA PRO A 222 -13.50 -36.39 -50.85
C PRO A 222 -14.33 -37.49 -50.14
N ASP A 223 -14.74 -38.50 -50.91
CA ASP A 223 -15.45 -39.67 -50.39
C ASP A 223 -14.46 -40.59 -49.64
N ASP A 224 -13.96 -40.10 -48.49
CA ASP A 224 -12.81 -40.69 -47.77
C ASP A 224 -13.19 -41.74 -46.71
N THR A 225 -14.44 -42.21 -46.72
CA THR A 225 -14.93 -43.10 -45.66
C THR A 225 -15.68 -44.30 -46.21
N ASP A 226 -15.19 -45.49 -45.90
CA ASP A 226 -15.93 -46.74 -46.05
C ASP A 226 -17.01 -46.84 -44.95
N PRO A 227 -18.31 -46.86 -45.30
CA PRO A 227 -19.40 -47.05 -44.33
C PRO A 227 -19.27 -48.35 -43.53
N GLY A 228 -18.64 -49.39 -44.08
CA GLY A 228 -18.36 -50.65 -43.40
C GLY A 228 -17.39 -50.47 -42.23
N ASP A 229 -16.32 -49.71 -42.44
CA ASP A 229 -15.32 -49.42 -41.40
C ASP A 229 -15.92 -48.62 -40.23
N GLU A 230 -16.78 -47.64 -40.54
CA GLU A 230 -17.48 -46.88 -39.51
C GLU A 230 -18.44 -47.76 -38.71
N THR A 231 -19.13 -48.68 -39.38
CA THR A 231 -20.00 -49.65 -38.71
C THR A 231 -19.19 -50.57 -37.78
N ALA A 232 -18.06 -51.09 -38.25
CA ALA A 232 -17.15 -51.90 -37.45
C ALA A 232 -16.60 -51.12 -36.24
N ARG A 233 -16.19 -49.85 -36.43
CA ARG A 233 -15.76 -48.96 -35.34
C ARG A 233 -16.83 -48.84 -34.26
N ILE A 234 -18.08 -48.59 -34.63
CA ILE A 234 -19.17 -48.45 -33.67
C ILE A 234 -19.42 -49.76 -32.95
N MET A 235 -19.62 -50.85 -33.69
CA MET A 235 -20.08 -52.13 -33.12
C MET A 235 -18.99 -52.86 -32.34
N ASP A 236 -17.74 -52.81 -32.80
CA ASP A 236 -16.66 -53.66 -32.25
C ASP A 236 -15.81 -52.91 -31.21
N ARG A 237 -15.88 -51.57 -31.18
CA ARG A 237 -15.03 -50.73 -30.31
C ARG A 237 -15.83 -49.74 -29.47
N ILE A 238 -16.53 -48.80 -30.11
CA ILE A 238 -17.14 -47.65 -29.40
C ILE A 238 -18.28 -48.09 -28.51
N ALA A 239 -19.20 -48.92 -29.02
CA ALA A 239 -20.33 -49.40 -28.23
C ALA A 239 -19.87 -50.24 -27.03
N PRO A 240 -19.05 -51.30 -27.19
CA PRO A 240 -18.59 -52.12 -26.07
C PRO A 240 -17.81 -51.37 -24.99
N GLU A 241 -17.00 -50.38 -25.37
CA GLU A 241 -16.12 -49.69 -24.41
C GLU A 241 -16.73 -48.43 -23.80
N LEU A 242 -17.52 -47.67 -24.57
CA LEU A 242 -17.99 -46.35 -24.16
C LEU A 242 -19.49 -46.30 -23.86
N VAL A 243 -20.31 -47.17 -24.45
CA VAL A 243 -21.78 -47.10 -24.36
C VAL A 243 -22.36 -48.23 -23.51
N ASP A 244 -21.96 -49.47 -23.79
CA ASP A 244 -22.47 -50.68 -23.12
C ASP A 244 -22.25 -50.69 -21.60
N PRO A 245 -21.16 -50.15 -21.04
CA PRO A 245 -21.02 -50.04 -19.57
C PRO A 245 -22.14 -49.21 -18.93
N TRP A 246 -22.62 -48.16 -19.63
CA TRP A 246 -23.74 -47.33 -19.16
C TRP A 246 -25.08 -48.04 -19.29
N LEU A 247 -25.28 -48.78 -20.39
CA LEU A 247 -26.46 -49.61 -20.59
C LEU A 247 -26.54 -50.73 -19.55
N ALA A 248 -25.43 -51.43 -19.28
CA ALA A 248 -25.34 -52.44 -18.25
C ALA A 248 -25.69 -51.84 -16.88
N ARG A 249 -25.09 -50.70 -16.52
CA ARG A 249 -25.37 -50.03 -15.24
C ARG A 249 -26.82 -49.58 -15.09
N GLY A 250 -27.45 -49.10 -16.16
CA GLY A 250 -28.81 -48.59 -16.11
C GLY A 250 -29.89 -49.67 -15.99
N TRP A 251 -29.67 -50.86 -16.55
CA TRP A 251 -30.69 -51.90 -16.70
C TRP A 251 -30.41 -53.21 -15.94
N SER A 252 -29.27 -53.34 -15.23
CA SER A 252 -28.91 -54.55 -14.49
C SER A 252 -29.65 -54.76 -13.17
N ASP A 253 -30.28 -53.73 -12.62
CA ASP A 253 -30.87 -53.74 -11.28
C ASP A 253 -32.41 -53.63 -11.34
N ARG A 254 -33.10 -54.58 -10.70
CA ARG A 254 -34.57 -54.60 -10.63
C ARG A 254 -35.12 -53.46 -9.80
N ASP A 255 -34.41 -53.08 -8.74
CA ASP A 255 -34.89 -52.17 -7.71
C ASP A 255 -34.48 -50.71 -7.98
N LEU A 256 -33.62 -50.49 -8.99
CA LEU A 256 -33.17 -49.17 -9.43
C LEU A 256 -33.56 -48.89 -10.89
N SER A 257 -34.48 -47.93 -11.10
CA SER A 257 -34.87 -47.49 -12.44
C SER A 257 -33.71 -46.82 -13.19
N PRO A 258 -33.58 -47.03 -14.52
CA PRO A 258 -32.57 -46.36 -15.36
C PRO A 258 -32.60 -44.82 -15.27
N VAL A 259 -33.75 -44.25 -14.89
CA VAL A 259 -33.94 -42.79 -14.73
C VAL A 259 -33.30 -42.26 -13.43
N HIS A 260 -33.06 -43.14 -12.45
CA HIS A 260 -32.39 -42.83 -11.18
C HIS A 260 -30.98 -43.41 -11.09
N ALA A 261 -30.60 -44.28 -12.03
CA ALA A 261 -29.29 -44.92 -12.04
C ALA A 261 -28.14 -43.91 -12.23
N THR A 262 -27.08 -44.10 -11.45
CA THR A 262 -25.82 -43.36 -11.55
C THR A 262 -24.67 -44.31 -11.87
N PHE A 263 -23.79 -43.86 -12.76
CA PHE A 263 -22.49 -44.45 -12.98
C PHE A 263 -21.48 -43.69 -12.12
N SER A 264 -20.56 -44.39 -11.46
CA SER A 264 -19.50 -43.78 -10.66
C SER A 264 -18.19 -44.49 -10.92
N ASP A 265 -17.14 -43.72 -11.11
CA ASP A 265 -15.79 -44.22 -11.33
C ASP A 265 -14.81 -43.45 -10.44
N THR A 266 -13.70 -44.07 -10.07
CA THR A 266 -12.69 -43.49 -9.19
C THR A 266 -11.38 -43.34 -9.95
N ALA A 267 -10.88 -42.11 -10.03
CA ALA A 267 -9.63 -41.79 -10.67
C ALA A 267 -8.65 -41.15 -9.67
N PRO A 268 -7.33 -41.38 -9.80
CA PRO A 268 -6.33 -40.70 -8.99
C PRO A 268 -6.24 -39.21 -9.40
N ALA A 269 -6.30 -38.32 -8.42
CA ALA A 269 -6.05 -36.88 -8.59
C ALA A 269 -4.56 -36.54 -8.31
N PRO A 270 -4.10 -35.31 -8.65
CA PRO A 270 -2.78 -34.83 -8.25
C PRO A 270 -2.56 -35.02 -6.74
N GLY A 271 -1.49 -35.70 -6.35
CA GLY A 271 -1.24 -36.11 -4.95
C GLY A 271 -1.75 -37.51 -4.55
N ASN A 272 -2.17 -38.32 -5.54
CA ASN A 272 -2.58 -39.72 -5.37
C ASN A 272 -3.83 -39.92 -4.50
N GLN A 273 -4.65 -38.88 -4.33
CA GLN A 273 -5.95 -39.00 -3.67
C GLN A 273 -7.01 -39.54 -4.64
N PRO A 274 -7.82 -40.54 -4.24
CA PRO A 274 -8.90 -41.04 -5.08
C PRO A 274 -10.02 -39.99 -5.17
N VAL A 275 -10.34 -39.55 -6.38
CA VAL A 275 -11.51 -38.70 -6.66
C VAL A 275 -12.56 -39.56 -7.35
N THR A 276 -13.78 -39.52 -6.82
CA THR A 276 -14.93 -40.21 -7.42
C THR A 276 -15.69 -39.25 -8.31
N ALA A 277 -15.87 -39.61 -9.57
CA ALA A 277 -16.74 -38.91 -10.50
C ALA A 277 -18.03 -39.71 -10.67
N SER A 278 -19.18 -39.06 -10.50
CA SER A 278 -20.50 -39.69 -10.66
C SER A 278 -21.35 -38.94 -11.69
N ALA A 279 -22.04 -39.67 -12.56
CA ALA A 279 -22.98 -39.09 -13.52
C ALA A 279 -24.24 -39.95 -13.67
N ALA A 280 -25.37 -39.32 -13.94
CA ALA A 280 -26.63 -40.00 -14.16
C ALA A 280 -26.64 -40.72 -15.52
N VAL A 281 -27.08 -41.99 -15.53
CA VAL A 281 -26.98 -42.86 -16.71
C VAL A 281 -27.80 -42.34 -17.88
N THR A 282 -29.08 -42.05 -17.65
CA THR A 282 -30.00 -41.60 -18.71
C THR A 282 -29.53 -40.30 -19.40
N PRO A 283 -29.21 -39.21 -18.68
CA PRO A 283 -28.63 -38.01 -19.30
C PRO A 283 -27.35 -38.28 -20.09
N SER A 284 -26.42 -39.10 -19.56
CA SER A 284 -25.16 -39.41 -20.23
C SER A 284 -25.38 -40.11 -21.57
N LEU A 285 -26.25 -41.13 -21.62
CA LEU A 285 -26.59 -41.82 -22.87
C LEU A 285 -27.25 -40.88 -23.89
N LEU A 286 -28.12 -39.97 -23.44
CA LEU A 286 -28.74 -38.97 -24.31
C LEU A 286 -27.72 -37.93 -24.82
N THR A 287 -26.70 -37.58 -24.02
CA THR A 287 -25.59 -36.73 -24.45
C THR A 287 -24.70 -37.45 -25.47
N MET A 288 -24.38 -38.73 -25.26
CA MET A 288 -23.64 -39.53 -26.23
C MET A 288 -24.40 -39.65 -27.56
N ALA A 289 -25.73 -39.80 -27.49
CA ALA A 289 -26.61 -39.84 -28.66
C ALA A 289 -26.68 -38.52 -29.45
N VAL A 290 -25.97 -37.45 -29.05
CA VAL A 290 -25.77 -36.30 -29.94
C VAL A 290 -25.02 -36.74 -31.20
N ASP A 291 -24.10 -37.69 -31.08
CA ASP A 291 -23.51 -38.40 -32.22
C ASP A 291 -24.59 -39.25 -32.92
N PRO A 292 -24.88 -39.02 -34.22
CA PRO A 292 -25.90 -39.75 -34.94
C PRO A 292 -25.67 -41.27 -35.01
N GLN A 293 -24.42 -41.76 -35.05
CA GLN A 293 -24.11 -43.20 -35.09
C GLN A 293 -24.34 -43.86 -33.73
N ILE A 294 -23.93 -43.21 -32.63
CA ILE A 294 -24.28 -43.68 -31.28
C ILE A 294 -25.80 -43.65 -31.08
N ALA A 295 -26.49 -42.63 -31.59
CA ALA A 295 -27.95 -42.55 -31.54
C ALA A 295 -28.62 -43.70 -32.32
N ARG A 296 -28.04 -44.17 -33.43
CA ARG A 296 -28.55 -45.34 -34.18
C ARG A 296 -28.36 -46.63 -33.39
N TYR A 297 -27.20 -46.80 -32.77
CA TYR A 297 -26.93 -47.91 -31.88
C TYR A 297 -27.96 -47.95 -30.73
N LEU A 298 -28.18 -46.82 -30.05
CA LEU A 298 -29.16 -46.67 -28.96
C LEU A 298 -30.64 -46.70 -29.43
N GLY A 299 -30.92 -46.79 -30.72
CA GLY A 299 -32.29 -46.81 -31.25
C GLY A 299 -33.04 -45.50 -31.05
N LEU A 300 -32.33 -44.37 -31.06
CA LEU A 300 -32.91 -43.01 -31.03
C LEU A 300 -32.94 -42.38 -32.43
N VAL A 301 -32.19 -42.93 -33.37
CA VAL A 301 -32.21 -42.55 -34.78
C VAL A 301 -32.31 -43.82 -35.64
N THR A 302 -33.06 -43.74 -36.72
CA THR A 302 -33.13 -44.78 -37.74
C THR A 302 -33.25 -44.14 -39.13
N ALA A 303 -33.04 -44.93 -40.17
CA ALA A 303 -33.21 -44.50 -41.55
C ALA A 303 -34.09 -45.49 -42.30
N VAL A 304 -34.84 -44.98 -43.27
CA VAL A 304 -35.65 -45.80 -44.17
C VAL A 304 -35.27 -45.43 -45.60
N PRO A 305 -34.65 -46.34 -46.37
CA PRO A 305 -34.27 -46.06 -47.75
C PRO A 305 -35.50 -45.67 -48.57
N PHE A 306 -35.36 -44.73 -49.51
CA PHE A 306 -36.48 -44.31 -50.35
C PHE A 306 -37.13 -45.47 -51.09
N GLY A 307 -36.33 -46.45 -51.57
CA GLY A 307 -36.83 -47.65 -52.24
C GLY A 307 -37.55 -48.65 -51.34
N ALA A 308 -37.44 -48.52 -50.01
CA ALA A 308 -38.10 -49.41 -49.05
C ALA A 308 -39.50 -48.92 -48.63
N THR A 309 -39.90 -47.71 -49.06
CA THR A 309 -41.20 -47.13 -48.72
C THR A 309 -41.92 -46.60 -49.95
N ARG A 310 -43.12 -46.07 -49.73
CA ARG A 310 -43.92 -45.38 -50.74
C ARG A 310 -43.16 -44.17 -51.34
N PRO A 311 -43.53 -43.69 -52.55
CA PRO A 311 -42.88 -42.54 -53.17
C PRO A 311 -42.79 -41.32 -52.25
N VAL A 312 -41.76 -40.50 -52.39
CA VAL A 312 -41.59 -39.28 -51.59
C VAL A 312 -42.68 -38.28 -51.94
N GLU A 313 -43.51 -37.91 -50.96
CA GLU A 313 -44.56 -36.88 -51.11
C GLU A 313 -44.09 -35.52 -50.61
N ARG A 314 -44.89 -34.45 -50.78
CA ARG A 314 -44.53 -33.11 -50.27
C ARG A 314 -44.44 -33.06 -48.73
N ALA A 315 -45.25 -33.86 -48.05
CA ALA A 315 -45.24 -34.04 -46.62
C ALA A 315 -45.24 -35.54 -46.31
N ASN A 316 -44.15 -36.04 -45.73
CA ASN A 316 -44.05 -37.46 -45.35
C ASN A 316 -44.17 -37.52 -43.83
N VAL A 317 -45.34 -37.95 -43.36
CA VAL A 317 -45.71 -37.92 -41.94
C VAL A 317 -45.51 -39.29 -41.32
N TRP A 318 -44.84 -39.31 -40.18
CA TRP A 318 -44.60 -40.50 -39.37
C TRP A 318 -45.19 -40.33 -37.98
N VAL A 319 -45.92 -41.34 -37.51
CA VAL A 319 -46.34 -41.47 -36.12
C VAL A 319 -45.39 -42.44 -35.43
N ILE A 320 -44.84 -42.06 -34.28
CA ILE A 320 -43.91 -42.87 -33.50
C ILE A 320 -44.48 -43.03 -32.10
N ALA A 321 -44.59 -44.27 -31.61
CA ALA A 321 -45.14 -44.56 -30.28
C ALA A 321 -44.29 -45.56 -29.49
N SER A 322 -44.31 -45.41 -28.16
CA SER A 322 -43.78 -46.40 -27.22
C SER A 322 -44.41 -46.24 -25.82
N ARG A 323 -43.96 -47.01 -24.83
CA ARG A 323 -44.40 -46.94 -23.42
C ARG A 323 -43.26 -46.60 -22.48
N TRP A 324 -43.54 -45.78 -21.49
CA TRP A 324 -42.59 -45.37 -20.45
C TRP A 324 -43.05 -45.80 -19.05
N ALA A 325 -42.10 -46.16 -18.20
CA ALA A 325 -42.32 -46.26 -16.76
C ALA A 325 -42.21 -44.88 -16.12
N ILE A 326 -43.29 -44.42 -15.48
CA ILE A 326 -43.38 -43.07 -14.90
C ILE A 326 -43.96 -43.13 -13.48
N GLN A 327 -43.33 -42.41 -12.54
CA GLN A 327 -43.93 -42.03 -11.27
C GLN A 327 -44.63 -40.68 -11.43
N ARG A 328 -45.97 -40.68 -11.45
CA ARG A 328 -46.78 -39.49 -11.80
C ARG A 328 -46.57 -38.30 -10.84
N GLY A 329 -46.32 -38.57 -9.57
CA GLY A 329 -46.07 -37.53 -8.55
C GLY A 329 -44.68 -36.91 -8.62
N ARG A 330 -43.79 -37.39 -9.49
CA ARG A 330 -42.41 -36.89 -9.57
C ARG A 330 -42.39 -35.40 -9.93
N ALA A 331 -41.70 -34.61 -9.11
CA ALA A 331 -41.54 -33.18 -9.35
C ALA A 331 -40.64 -32.91 -10.57
N VAL A 332 -41.15 -32.11 -11.50
CA VAL A 332 -40.47 -31.61 -12.71
C VAL A 332 -39.82 -30.25 -12.45
N LEU A 333 -40.53 -29.39 -11.72
CA LEU A 333 -40.05 -28.06 -11.32
C LEU A 333 -40.53 -27.77 -9.89
N ARG A 334 -39.62 -27.28 -9.04
CA ARG A 334 -39.92 -26.83 -7.67
C ARG A 334 -39.73 -25.31 -7.57
N PRO A 335 -40.71 -24.51 -8.01
CA PRO A 335 -40.66 -23.06 -7.85
C PRO A 335 -40.66 -22.69 -6.37
N SER A 336 -39.87 -21.68 -5.99
CA SER A 336 -39.85 -21.16 -4.61
C SER A 336 -41.25 -20.62 -4.25
N GLY A 337 -41.86 -21.15 -3.19
CA GLY A 337 -43.13 -20.66 -2.66
C GLY A 337 -44.42 -21.15 -3.36
N ALA A 338 -44.34 -22.07 -4.33
CA ALA A 338 -45.52 -22.65 -4.99
C ALA A 338 -45.49 -24.18 -5.00
N ARG A 339 -46.66 -24.82 -5.23
CA ARG A 339 -46.75 -26.27 -5.37
C ARG A 339 -45.81 -26.75 -6.50
N PRO A 340 -45.01 -27.81 -6.28
CA PRO A 340 -44.20 -28.41 -7.33
C PRO A 340 -45.05 -28.80 -8.55
N LEU A 341 -44.57 -28.46 -9.74
CA LEU A 341 -45.13 -29.00 -10.98
C LEU A 341 -44.71 -30.47 -11.09
N THR A 342 -45.67 -31.38 -11.21
CA THR A 342 -45.42 -32.83 -11.27
C THR A 342 -45.48 -33.36 -12.70
N LEU A 343 -44.99 -34.58 -12.94
CA LEU A 343 -45.13 -35.26 -14.23
C LEU A 343 -46.60 -35.46 -14.61
N ASP A 344 -47.50 -35.66 -13.65
CA ASP A 344 -48.95 -35.73 -13.91
C ASP A 344 -49.50 -34.44 -14.50
N ASP A 345 -49.04 -33.28 -13.99
CA ASP A 345 -49.43 -31.97 -14.48
C ASP A 345 -48.96 -31.73 -15.93
N VAL A 346 -47.79 -32.26 -16.30
CA VAL A 346 -47.21 -32.16 -17.66
C VAL A 346 -47.88 -33.15 -18.63
N LEU A 347 -48.15 -34.38 -18.19
CA LEU A 347 -48.80 -35.41 -19.01
C LEU A 347 -50.29 -35.09 -19.29
N GLY A 348 -50.96 -34.41 -18.36
CA GLY A 348 -52.37 -34.08 -18.47
C GLY A 348 -53.32 -35.27 -18.29
N ARG A 349 -54.62 -35.06 -18.55
CA ARG A 349 -55.65 -36.11 -18.41
C ARG A 349 -55.46 -37.23 -19.44
N ARG A 350 -55.58 -38.49 -18.99
CA ARG A 350 -55.59 -39.68 -19.87
C ARG A 350 -56.66 -39.57 -20.95
N SER A 351 -56.28 -39.89 -22.17
CA SER A 351 -57.15 -39.84 -23.34
C SER A 351 -57.74 -41.21 -23.70
N GLN A 352 -58.72 -41.22 -24.61
CA GLN A 352 -59.30 -42.47 -25.15
C GLN A 352 -58.35 -43.20 -26.11
N LEU A 353 -57.48 -42.49 -26.84
CA LEU A 353 -56.48 -43.11 -27.73
C LEU A 353 -55.47 -43.93 -26.92
N ALA A 354 -55.14 -43.50 -25.69
CA ALA A 354 -54.18 -44.20 -24.83
C ALA A 354 -54.57 -45.68 -24.60
N GLY A 355 -55.86 -45.96 -24.34
CA GLY A 355 -56.33 -47.34 -24.15
C GLY A 355 -56.27 -48.21 -25.41
N ARG A 356 -56.44 -47.60 -26.60
CA ARG A 356 -56.32 -48.34 -27.88
C ARG A 356 -54.86 -48.55 -28.29
N LEU A 357 -54.02 -47.53 -28.12
CA LEU A 357 -52.57 -47.64 -28.27
C LEU A 357 -51.98 -48.66 -27.31
N ASP A 358 -52.53 -48.75 -26.11
CA ASP A 358 -52.13 -49.78 -25.16
C ASP A 358 -52.39 -51.19 -25.70
N GLY A 359 -53.52 -51.43 -26.38
CA GLY A 359 -53.79 -52.70 -27.07
C GLY A 359 -52.82 -52.97 -28.22
N LEU A 360 -52.55 -51.95 -29.05
CA LEU A 360 -51.64 -52.05 -30.19
C LEU A 360 -50.19 -52.34 -29.76
N LEU A 361 -49.63 -51.56 -28.84
CA LEU A 361 -48.25 -51.78 -28.38
C LEU A 361 -48.08 -53.13 -27.68
N HIS A 362 -49.17 -53.68 -27.13
CA HIS A 362 -49.20 -55.00 -26.51
C HIS A 362 -49.34 -56.16 -27.49
N SER A 363 -49.81 -55.90 -28.72
CA SER A 363 -49.74 -56.87 -29.82
C SER A 363 -48.36 -56.84 -30.49
N VAL A 364 -47.78 -55.64 -30.67
CA VAL A 364 -46.45 -55.47 -31.28
C VAL A 364 -45.33 -55.96 -30.35
N PHE A 365 -45.43 -55.71 -29.04
CA PHE A 365 -44.44 -56.08 -28.04
C PHE A 365 -45.07 -56.92 -26.92
N PRO A 366 -45.39 -58.20 -27.17
CA PRO A 366 -46.06 -59.06 -26.20
C PRO A 366 -45.22 -59.29 -24.94
N ASP A 367 -43.89 -59.33 -25.07
CA ASP A 367 -42.96 -59.59 -23.94
C ASP A 367 -42.92 -58.45 -22.91
N ALA A 368 -43.43 -57.26 -23.27
CA ALA A 368 -43.57 -56.17 -22.31
C ALA A 368 -44.67 -56.44 -21.24
N ARG A 369 -45.55 -57.41 -21.46
CA ARG A 369 -46.70 -57.74 -20.59
C ARG A 369 -46.31 -57.92 -19.13
N ASP A 370 -45.39 -58.84 -18.89
CA ASP A 370 -45.00 -59.23 -17.54
C ASP A 370 -44.27 -58.08 -16.84
N LEU A 371 -43.43 -57.36 -17.59
CA LEU A 371 -42.77 -56.15 -17.11
C LEU A 371 -43.78 -55.10 -16.67
N LEU A 372 -44.80 -54.82 -17.48
CA LEU A 372 -45.83 -53.82 -17.21
C LEU A 372 -46.68 -54.15 -15.98
N ALA A 373 -46.99 -55.44 -15.78
CA ALA A 373 -47.72 -55.93 -14.61
C ALA A 373 -46.91 -55.80 -13.31
N ASP A 374 -45.58 -55.98 -13.39
CA ASP A 374 -44.65 -55.89 -12.25
C ASP A 374 -44.36 -54.44 -11.82
N LEU A 375 -44.48 -53.44 -12.71
CA LEU A 375 -44.12 -52.04 -12.43
C LEU A 375 -44.65 -51.48 -11.09
N PRO A 376 -45.95 -51.60 -10.74
CA PRO A 376 -46.47 -50.99 -9.51
C PRO A 376 -45.87 -51.57 -8.23
N GLY A 377 -45.32 -52.79 -8.29
CA GLY A 377 -44.67 -53.47 -7.18
C GLY A 377 -43.18 -53.14 -7.02
N ARG A 378 -42.59 -52.33 -7.91
CA ARG A 378 -41.17 -51.99 -7.87
C ARG A 378 -40.85 -50.86 -6.90
N PRO A 379 -39.66 -50.87 -6.28
CA PRO A 379 -39.19 -49.76 -5.46
C PRO A 379 -39.14 -48.45 -6.25
N GLY A 380 -39.54 -47.36 -5.60
CA GLY A 380 -39.54 -46.02 -6.17
C GLY A 380 -39.58 -44.97 -5.06
N ASP A 381 -39.43 -43.70 -5.43
CA ASP A 381 -39.62 -42.60 -4.49
C ASP A 381 -41.06 -42.60 -3.95
N ARG A 382 -41.21 -42.75 -2.64
CA ARG A 382 -42.51 -42.82 -1.96
C ARG A 382 -43.34 -41.55 -2.16
N GLU A 383 -42.69 -40.39 -2.27
CA GLU A 383 -43.38 -39.11 -2.50
C GLU A 383 -43.92 -39.00 -3.93
N SER A 384 -43.32 -39.72 -4.88
CA SER A 384 -43.66 -39.69 -6.30
C SER A 384 -44.74 -40.71 -6.72
N GLY A 385 -45.16 -41.60 -5.81
CA GLY A 385 -46.15 -42.65 -6.06
C GLY A 385 -45.60 -43.89 -6.79
N PRO A 386 -46.43 -44.91 -7.05
CA PRO A 386 -45.97 -46.14 -7.70
C PRO A 386 -45.56 -45.89 -9.16
N TRP A 387 -44.70 -46.76 -9.70
CA TRP A 387 -44.42 -46.78 -11.13
C TRP A 387 -45.68 -47.19 -11.91
N SER A 388 -45.93 -46.49 -13.01
CA SER A 388 -47.04 -46.76 -13.92
C SER A 388 -46.58 -46.69 -15.36
N SER A 389 -47.25 -47.42 -16.25
CA SER A 389 -47.01 -47.32 -17.69
C SER A 389 -47.85 -46.23 -18.33
N VAL A 390 -47.21 -45.46 -19.21
CA VAL A 390 -47.86 -44.43 -20.02
C VAL A 390 -47.42 -44.58 -21.49
N PRO A 391 -48.36 -44.81 -22.43
CA PRO A 391 -48.04 -44.72 -23.85
C PRO A 391 -47.88 -43.26 -24.27
N LEU A 392 -46.81 -42.94 -24.99
CA LEU A 392 -46.59 -41.62 -25.57
C LEU A 392 -46.43 -41.74 -27.09
N VAL A 393 -46.93 -40.73 -27.81
CA VAL A 393 -46.90 -40.65 -29.27
C VAL A 393 -46.23 -39.34 -29.69
N ALA A 394 -45.41 -39.38 -30.73
CA ALA A 394 -44.85 -38.22 -31.40
C ALA A 394 -45.14 -38.28 -32.91
N VAL A 395 -45.20 -37.10 -33.54
CA VAL A 395 -45.34 -36.97 -34.99
C VAL A 395 -44.09 -36.35 -35.55
N ALA A 396 -43.49 -36.99 -36.56
CA ALA A 396 -42.35 -36.48 -37.29
C ALA A 396 -42.74 -36.23 -38.75
N VAL A 397 -42.33 -35.10 -39.33
CA VAL A 397 -42.69 -34.76 -40.71
C VAL A 397 -41.45 -34.38 -41.51
N ALA A 398 -41.19 -35.09 -42.60
CA ALA A 398 -40.17 -34.73 -43.58
C ALA A 398 -40.80 -33.97 -44.74
N ALA A 399 -40.22 -32.84 -45.12
CA ALA A 399 -40.71 -31.95 -46.18
C ALA A 399 -40.35 -32.43 -47.61
N GLY A 400 -40.41 -33.74 -47.86
CA GLY A 400 -40.24 -34.32 -49.19
C GLY A 400 -38.89 -34.02 -49.84
N ASP A 401 -38.93 -33.44 -51.04
CA ASP A 401 -37.78 -32.96 -51.83
C ASP A 401 -37.10 -31.70 -51.26
N ALA A 402 -37.54 -31.25 -50.08
CA ALA A 402 -37.12 -29.99 -49.48
C ALA A 402 -36.42 -30.16 -48.11
N PRO A 403 -35.25 -30.84 -48.03
CA PRO A 403 -34.49 -30.93 -46.78
C PRO A 403 -34.10 -29.52 -46.28
N PRO A 404 -34.04 -29.31 -44.95
CA PRO A 404 -33.61 -28.02 -44.40
C PRO A 404 -32.16 -27.73 -44.79
N ASP A 405 -31.85 -26.45 -45.02
CA ASP A 405 -30.47 -26.01 -45.21
C ASP A 405 -29.64 -26.28 -43.96
N PRO A 406 -28.31 -26.45 -44.08
CA PRO A 406 -27.43 -26.56 -42.93
C PRO A 406 -27.56 -25.34 -42.00
N PRO A 407 -27.35 -25.54 -40.69
CA PRO A 407 -27.50 -24.48 -39.71
C PRO A 407 -26.53 -23.31 -39.98
N ASP A 408 -26.91 -22.11 -39.55
CA ASP A 408 -25.98 -20.99 -39.56
C ASP A 408 -24.80 -21.25 -38.63
N PRO A 409 -23.58 -20.82 -39.00
CA PRO A 409 -22.44 -20.97 -38.12
C PRO A 409 -22.57 -20.02 -36.90
N PHE A 410 -21.85 -20.34 -35.82
CA PHE A 410 -21.87 -19.52 -34.61
C PHE A 410 -21.25 -18.14 -34.86
N GLN A 411 -21.71 -17.12 -34.13
CA GLN A 411 -20.97 -15.87 -34.02
C GLN A 411 -19.92 -16.05 -32.92
N LEU A 412 -18.66 -16.13 -33.32
CA LEU A 412 -17.54 -16.39 -32.42
C LEU A 412 -16.98 -15.10 -31.85
N THR A 413 -16.72 -15.09 -30.55
CA THR A 413 -15.97 -14.02 -29.88
C THR A 413 -15.02 -14.62 -28.84
N ALA A 414 -13.99 -13.87 -28.44
CA ALA A 414 -13.22 -14.22 -27.26
C ALA A 414 -14.12 -14.11 -26.02
N ALA A 415 -14.20 -15.17 -25.21
CA ALA A 415 -14.93 -15.12 -23.93
C ALA A 415 -14.14 -14.30 -22.89
N GLU A 416 -12.81 -14.42 -22.92
CA GLU A 416 -11.85 -13.71 -22.09
C GLU A 416 -10.53 -13.52 -22.87
N PRO A 417 -9.65 -12.59 -22.45
CA PRO A 417 -8.28 -12.52 -22.97
C PRO A 417 -7.54 -13.85 -22.75
N GLY A 418 -6.68 -14.23 -23.70
CA GLY A 418 -5.86 -15.43 -23.58
C GLY A 418 -4.98 -15.41 -22.33
N ALA A 419 -4.67 -16.59 -21.79
CA ALA A 419 -3.85 -16.72 -20.60
C ALA A 419 -2.72 -17.74 -20.81
N TRP A 420 -1.49 -17.37 -20.45
CA TRP A 420 -0.35 -18.29 -20.49
C TRP A 420 -0.53 -19.45 -19.51
N ASN A 421 -0.15 -20.65 -19.93
CA ASN A 421 -0.17 -21.83 -19.06
C ASN A 421 1.00 -21.78 -18.07
N PRO A 422 0.82 -22.27 -16.82
CA PRO A 422 1.92 -22.37 -15.87
C PRO A 422 3.00 -23.35 -16.35
N GLN A 423 4.25 -23.07 -16.00
CA GLN A 423 5.37 -23.98 -16.24
C GLN A 423 5.21 -25.23 -15.35
N GLY A 424 5.13 -26.42 -15.93
CA GLY A 424 5.40 -27.67 -15.22
C GLY A 424 4.22 -28.47 -14.62
N GLU A 425 3.05 -28.56 -15.25
CA GLU A 425 2.12 -29.65 -14.90
C GLU A 425 2.64 -31.01 -15.44
N PRO A 426 2.75 -32.07 -14.60
CA PRO A 426 3.08 -33.40 -15.08
C PRO A 426 2.01 -33.89 -16.08
N GLY A 427 2.41 -34.05 -17.35
CA GLY A 427 1.53 -34.54 -18.43
C GLY A 427 0.77 -33.47 -19.21
N ARG A 428 1.06 -32.17 -19.04
CA ARG A 428 0.44 -31.08 -19.82
C ARG A 428 1.43 -30.04 -20.35
N THR A 429 0.97 -29.36 -21.39
CA THR A 429 1.68 -28.39 -22.24
C THR A 429 2.49 -27.36 -21.46
N GLY A 430 3.78 -27.22 -21.79
CA GLY A 430 4.73 -26.35 -21.09
C GLY A 430 4.36 -24.86 -21.13
N GLY A 431 5.08 -24.03 -20.35
CA GLY A 431 4.78 -22.59 -20.21
C GLY A 431 5.04 -21.74 -21.47
N GLU A 432 5.42 -22.37 -22.58
CA GLU A 432 5.43 -21.79 -23.92
C GLU A 432 4.08 -21.92 -24.64
N SER A 433 3.06 -22.45 -23.98
CA SER A 433 1.70 -22.53 -24.49
C SER A 433 0.75 -21.62 -23.70
N TRP A 434 -0.35 -21.25 -24.33
CA TRP A 434 -1.41 -20.48 -23.70
C TRP A 434 -2.77 -21.12 -23.97
N ARG A 435 -3.78 -20.69 -23.24
CA ARG A 435 -5.16 -21.14 -23.39
C ARG A 435 -6.06 -20.01 -23.86
N GLN A 436 -7.05 -20.35 -24.67
CA GLN A 436 -8.08 -19.43 -25.15
C GLN A 436 -9.47 -20.02 -24.97
N ARG A 437 -10.37 -19.23 -24.40
CA ARG A 437 -11.81 -19.54 -24.33
C ARG A 437 -12.57 -18.79 -25.41
N ILE A 438 -13.38 -19.52 -26.18
CA ILE A 438 -14.13 -19.03 -27.33
C ILE A 438 -15.61 -19.11 -27.01
N SER A 439 -16.30 -17.97 -27.05
CA SER A 439 -17.74 -17.90 -26.87
C SER A 439 -18.46 -18.22 -28.18
N LEU A 440 -19.47 -19.07 -28.08
CA LEU A 440 -20.40 -19.42 -29.15
C LEU A 440 -21.69 -18.56 -29.11
N GLY A 441 -21.75 -17.60 -28.19
CA GLY A 441 -22.94 -16.81 -27.89
C GLY A 441 -24.01 -17.56 -27.07
N ALA A 442 -25.21 -17.00 -27.02
CA ALA A 442 -26.32 -17.51 -26.19
C ALA A 442 -27.16 -18.62 -26.87
N ARG A 443 -27.01 -18.84 -28.17
CA ARG A 443 -27.85 -19.77 -28.95
C ARG A 443 -27.50 -21.24 -28.69
N PRO A 444 -28.48 -22.11 -28.37
CA PRO A 444 -28.24 -23.56 -28.23
C PRO A 444 -27.62 -24.16 -29.48
N ALA A 445 -26.62 -25.01 -29.28
CA ALA A 445 -26.18 -25.92 -30.33
C ALA A 445 -27.34 -26.90 -30.62
N PRO A 446 -27.88 -26.96 -31.86
CA PRO A 446 -28.93 -27.90 -32.22
C PRO A 446 -28.46 -29.37 -32.23
N GLY A 447 -27.16 -29.58 -32.42
CA GLY A 447 -26.47 -30.87 -32.42
C GLY A 447 -25.00 -30.74 -32.00
N MET A 448 -24.12 -31.49 -32.66
CA MET A 448 -22.68 -31.53 -32.38
C MET A 448 -21.97 -30.23 -32.77
N VAL A 449 -20.87 -29.92 -32.08
CA VAL A 449 -19.98 -28.81 -32.44
C VAL A 449 -18.64 -29.35 -32.92
N GLY A 450 -18.12 -28.81 -34.00
CA GLY A 450 -16.77 -29.10 -34.50
C GLY A 450 -15.83 -27.97 -34.14
N PHE A 451 -14.62 -28.30 -33.69
CA PHE A 451 -13.65 -27.32 -33.19
C PHE A 451 -12.24 -27.67 -33.66
N ALA A 452 -11.62 -26.75 -34.38
CA ALA A 452 -10.24 -26.91 -34.84
C ALA A 452 -9.44 -25.63 -34.65
N ARG A 453 -8.15 -25.78 -34.38
CA ARG A 453 -7.16 -24.70 -34.48
C ARG A 453 -6.58 -24.72 -35.88
N MET A 454 -6.65 -23.59 -36.58
CA MET A 454 -6.07 -23.44 -37.91
C MET A 454 -4.58 -23.09 -37.73
N ALA A 455 -3.69 -23.96 -38.21
CA ALA A 455 -2.25 -23.75 -38.17
C ALA A 455 -1.66 -23.79 -39.59
N PRO A 456 -0.48 -23.17 -39.84
CA PRO A 456 0.19 -23.21 -41.15
C PRO A 456 0.50 -24.64 -41.64
N SER A 457 0.76 -25.56 -40.72
CA SER A 457 0.99 -26.98 -41.00
C SER A 457 -0.30 -27.76 -41.35
N GLY A 458 -1.45 -27.09 -41.33
CA GLY A 458 -2.78 -27.69 -41.47
C GLY A 458 -3.64 -27.51 -40.20
N PRO A 459 -4.97 -27.59 -40.33
CA PRO A 459 -5.87 -27.49 -39.18
C PRO A 459 -5.72 -28.70 -38.26
N VAL A 460 -5.74 -28.43 -36.95
CA VAL A 460 -5.65 -29.42 -35.88
C VAL A 460 -7.02 -29.55 -35.21
N ALA A 461 -7.62 -30.73 -35.30
CA ALA A 461 -8.86 -31.03 -34.57
C ALA A 461 -8.61 -30.96 -33.05
N LEU A 462 -9.42 -30.18 -32.34
CA LEU A 462 -9.36 -30.04 -30.89
C LEU A 462 -10.31 -31.01 -30.17
N HIS A 463 -10.62 -32.11 -30.84
CA HIS A 463 -11.43 -33.21 -30.34
C HIS A 463 -10.55 -34.34 -29.84
N ARG A 464 -11.05 -35.10 -28.86
CA ARG A 464 -10.52 -36.43 -28.61
C ARG A 464 -10.92 -37.33 -29.77
N LEU A 465 -9.94 -38.00 -30.35
CA LEU A 465 -10.13 -38.94 -31.46
C LEU A 465 -10.25 -40.38 -30.92
N GLU A 466 -11.30 -41.10 -31.33
CA GLU A 466 -11.59 -42.47 -30.89
C GLU A 466 -11.93 -43.45 -32.04
N PRO A 467 -11.24 -44.60 -32.11
CA PRO A 467 -10.01 -44.90 -31.37
C PRO A 467 -8.86 -43.99 -31.82
N PRO A 468 -7.81 -43.82 -31.00
CA PRO A 468 -6.62 -43.09 -31.40
C PRO A 468 -6.06 -43.59 -32.75
N PRO A 469 -5.45 -42.70 -33.57
CA PRO A 469 -4.87 -43.10 -34.85
C PRO A 469 -3.91 -44.28 -34.70
N GLY A 470 -3.97 -45.24 -35.63
CA GLY A 470 -3.07 -46.40 -35.68
C GLY A 470 -3.58 -47.67 -34.98
N GLN A 471 -4.81 -47.70 -34.48
CA GLN A 471 -5.39 -48.87 -33.81
C GLN A 471 -6.23 -49.80 -34.71
N GLY A 472 -6.06 -49.74 -36.04
CA GLY A 472 -6.70 -50.69 -36.98
C GLY A 472 -8.19 -50.47 -37.26
N TYR A 473 -8.82 -49.43 -36.70
CA TYR A 473 -10.16 -48.96 -37.04
C TYR A 473 -10.10 -47.53 -37.55
N VAL A 474 -11.14 -47.09 -38.29
CA VAL A 474 -11.27 -45.67 -38.65
C VAL A 474 -11.39 -44.81 -37.40
N THR A 475 -10.67 -43.69 -37.39
CA THR A 475 -10.64 -42.77 -36.24
C THR A 475 -11.68 -41.66 -36.44
N ARG A 476 -12.44 -41.34 -35.39
CA ARG A 476 -13.41 -40.23 -35.40
C ARG A 476 -13.28 -39.34 -34.19
N ALA A 477 -13.61 -38.08 -34.36
CA ALA A 477 -13.74 -37.13 -33.27
C ALA A 477 -14.96 -37.45 -32.40
N LEU A 478 -14.76 -37.47 -31.08
CA LEU A 478 -15.85 -37.53 -30.13
C LEU A 478 -16.68 -36.24 -30.14
N PRO A 479 -18.00 -36.33 -29.88
CA PRO A 479 -18.88 -35.17 -29.89
C PRO A 479 -18.52 -34.17 -28.78
N LEU A 480 -18.42 -32.89 -29.17
CA LEU A 480 -18.43 -31.77 -28.24
C LEU A 480 -19.84 -31.21 -28.15
N VAL A 481 -20.39 -31.20 -26.93
CA VAL A 481 -21.69 -30.60 -26.60
C VAL A 481 -21.42 -29.45 -25.63
N PRO A 482 -21.36 -28.20 -26.11
CA PRO A 482 -21.03 -27.09 -25.23
C PRO A 482 -22.18 -26.85 -24.24
N ASN A 483 -21.86 -26.91 -22.95
CA ASN A 483 -22.81 -26.59 -21.89
C ASN A 483 -22.85 -25.05 -21.68
N ARG A 484 -23.88 -24.57 -20.98
CA ARG A 484 -23.87 -23.20 -20.46
C ARG A 484 -22.69 -23.06 -19.51
N ALA A 485 -21.92 -21.99 -19.66
CA ALA A 485 -20.95 -21.60 -18.65
C ALA A 485 -21.68 -21.36 -17.32
N SER A 486 -21.02 -21.69 -16.21
CA SER A 486 -21.56 -21.52 -14.86
C SER A 486 -21.58 -20.06 -14.40
N ASP A 487 -21.13 -19.13 -15.24
CA ASP A 487 -21.10 -17.70 -14.99
C ASP A 487 -22.41 -17.02 -15.43
N ASP A 488 -22.64 -15.81 -14.93
CA ASP A 488 -23.83 -15.00 -15.23
C ASP A 488 -23.94 -14.60 -16.72
N SER A 489 -22.96 -14.96 -17.55
CA SER A 489 -22.89 -14.59 -18.97
C SER A 489 -23.93 -15.30 -19.84
N HIS A 490 -24.52 -16.41 -19.35
CA HIS A 490 -25.40 -17.31 -20.10
C HIS A 490 -24.81 -17.79 -21.44
N SER A 491 -23.51 -17.61 -21.67
CA SER A 491 -22.82 -17.95 -22.90
C SER A 491 -22.35 -19.39 -22.90
N ARG A 492 -22.11 -19.95 -24.08
CA ARG A 492 -21.51 -21.28 -24.25
C ARG A 492 -20.08 -21.12 -24.69
N VAL A 493 -19.18 -21.90 -24.12
CA VAL A 493 -17.74 -21.70 -24.28
C VAL A 493 -17.05 -22.99 -24.71
N LEU A 494 -16.13 -22.88 -25.66
CA LEU A 494 -15.11 -23.88 -25.98
C LEU A 494 -13.75 -23.39 -25.48
N GLU A 495 -12.84 -24.30 -25.14
CA GLU A 495 -11.51 -23.94 -24.65
C GLU A 495 -10.44 -24.71 -25.42
N ASP A 496 -9.52 -23.99 -26.06
CA ASP A 496 -8.24 -24.55 -26.50
C ASP A 496 -7.23 -24.34 -25.38
N ARG A 497 -6.78 -25.44 -24.77
CA ARG A 497 -5.88 -25.42 -23.61
C ARG A 497 -4.40 -25.37 -23.98
N ALA A 498 -4.08 -25.55 -25.24
CA ALA A 498 -2.76 -25.99 -25.71
C ALA A 498 -2.32 -25.19 -26.93
N VAL A 499 -2.57 -23.88 -26.93
CA VAL A 499 -2.22 -23.01 -28.05
C VAL A 499 -0.71 -22.78 -28.04
N PRO A 500 0.03 -23.14 -29.10
CA PRO A 500 1.47 -22.89 -29.15
C PRO A 500 1.78 -21.38 -29.11
N ALA A 501 2.92 -21.00 -28.53
CA ALA A 501 3.45 -19.65 -28.67
C ALA A 501 3.80 -19.39 -30.15
N GLY A 502 3.29 -18.28 -30.68
CA GLY A 502 3.64 -17.80 -32.01
C GLY A 502 3.34 -16.31 -32.15
N PRO A 503 4.16 -15.54 -32.87
CA PRO A 503 3.98 -14.10 -33.01
C PRO A 503 2.70 -13.71 -33.77
N ALA A 504 2.13 -14.63 -34.56
CA ALA A 504 0.87 -14.45 -35.29
C ALA A 504 -0.38 -14.79 -34.45
N GLY A 505 -0.21 -15.20 -33.18
CA GLY A 505 -1.30 -15.72 -32.37
C GLY A 505 -1.83 -17.05 -32.87
N ALA A 506 -3.14 -17.25 -32.77
CA ALA A 506 -3.82 -18.44 -33.25
C ALA A 506 -5.17 -18.11 -33.88
N SER A 507 -5.62 -19.01 -34.75
CA SER A 507 -6.95 -18.93 -35.34
C SER A 507 -7.67 -20.25 -35.15
N TRP A 508 -8.99 -20.18 -35.01
CA TRP A 508 -9.86 -21.32 -34.80
C TRP A 508 -11.01 -21.27 -35.77
N ARG A 509 -11.48 -22.46 -36.14
CA ARG A 509 -12.71 -22.66 -36.88
C ARG A 509 -13.67 -23.51 -36.08
N VAL A 510 -14.92 -23.06 -35.99
CA VAL A 510 -15.99 -23.75 -35.28
C VAL A 510 -17.17 -24.02 -36.20
N TRP A 511 -17.62 -25.27 -36.23
CA TRP A 511 -18.80 -25.70 -36.98
C TRP A 511 -19.91 -26.13 -36.03
N VAL A 512 -21.14 -26.09 -36.52
CA VAL A 512 -22.30 -26.60 -35.80
C VAL A 512 -23.08 -27.54 -36.70
N ALA A 513 -23.46 -28.70 -36.15
CA ALA A 513 -24.33 -29.66 -36.80
C ALA A 513 -25.78 -29.46 -36.37
N ASP A 514 -26.72 -29.75 -37.26
CA ASP A 514 -28.12 -29.97 -36.90
C ASP A 514 -28.30 -31.32 -36.17
N GLU A 515 -29.55 -31.71 -35.92
CA GLU A 515 -29.85 -32.95 -35.21
C GLU A 515 -29.69 -34.22 -36.05
N PHE A 516 -29.49 -34.12 -37.35
CA PHE A 516 -29.26 -35.27 -38.22
C PHE A 516 -27.78 -35.44 -38.57
N GLY A 517 -26.98 -34.38 -38.44
CA GLY A 517 -25.55 -34.36 -38.74
C GLY A 517 -25.21 -33.51 -39.97
N GLN A 518 -26.06 -32.58 -40.39
CA GLN A 518 -25.72 -31.60 -41.41
C GLN A 518 -24.94 -30.43 -40.82
N TRP A 519 -23.80 -30.08 -41.41
CA TRP A 519 -22.86 -29.11 -40.86
C TRP A 519 -22.95 -27.74 -41.51
N SER A 520 -22.82 -26.69 -40.69
CA SER A 520 -22.63 -25.32 -41.16
C SER A 520 -21.34 -25.16 -41.98
N GLY A 521 -21.18 -24.00 -42.63
CA GLY A 521 -19.92 -23.65 -43.32
C GLY A 521 -18.71 -23.38 -42.40
N GLY A 522 -18.94 -23.34 -41.08
CA GLY A 522 -17.94 -22.94 -40.09
C GLY A 522 -17.83 -21.42 -39.92
N SER A 523 -17.38 -20.99 -38.75
CA SER A 523 -16.98 -19.61 -38.45
C SER A 523 -15.54 -19.58 -37.99
N ASP A 524 -14.81 -18.53 -38.39
CA ASP A 524 -13.42 -18.31 -38.00
C ASP A 524 -13.31 -17.26 -36.89
N LEU A 525 -12.35 -17.46 -36.00
CA LEU A 525 -11.91 -16.46 -35.02
C LEU A 525 -10.39 -16.47 -34.99
N ALA A 526 -9.76 -15.32 -35.20
CA ALA A 526 -8.32 -15.15 -35.06
C ALA A 526 -8.03 -14.18 -33.90
N LEU A 527 -7.13 -14.56 -33.01
CA LEU A 527 -6.71 -13.73 -31.88
C LEU A 527 -5.19 -13.71 -31.79
N PRO A 528 -4.60 -12.56 -31.39
CA PRO A 528 -3.17 -12.49 -31.11
C PRO A 528 -2.83 -13.36 -29.89
N SER A 529 -1.54 -13.70 -29.75
CA SER A 529 -1.06 -14.29 -28.51
C SER A 529 -1.23 -13.29 -27.36
N PRO A 530 -1.54 -13.75 -26.13
CA PRO A 530 -1.60 -12.86 -24.98
C PRO A 530 -0.25 -12.24 -24.68
N ASP A 531 -0.27 -11.01 -24.16
CA ASP A 531 0.94 -10.30 -23.76
C ASP A 531 1.74 -11.15 -22.76
N ARG A 532 3.06 -11.22 -22.97
CA ARG A 532 3.94 -11.92 -22.03
C ARG A 532 4.16 -11.04 -20.80
N PRO A 533 4.17 -11.61 -19.59
CA PRO A 533 4.54 -10.85 -18.41
C PRO A 533 6.00 -10.39 -18.51
N ALA A 534 6.27 -9.16 -18.08
CA ALA A 534 7.63 -8.67 -17.93
C ALA A 534 8.39 -9.52 -16.88
N PRO A 535 9.73 -9.60 -16.97
CA PRO A 535 10.52 -10.27 -15.95
C PRO A 535 10.32 -9.61 -14.57
N PRO A 536 10.41 -10.38 -13.47
CA PRO A 536 10.27 -9.81 -12.13
C PRO A 536 11.40 -8.81 -11.82
N PRO A 537 11.18 -7.87 -10.87
CA PRO A 537 12.22 -6.93 -10.47
C PRO A 537 13.42 -7.67 -9.84
N PRO A 538 14.67 -7.22 -10.09
CA PRO A 538 15.84 -7.82 -9.46
C PRO A 538 15.80 -7.73 -7.93
N VAL A 539 16.18 -8.80 -7.27
CA VAL A 539 16.44 -8.82 -5.82
C VAL A 539 17.93 -8.65 -5.61
N VAL A 540 18.32 -7.58 -4.92
CA VAL A 540 19.72 -7.23 -4.64
C VAL A 540 19.99 -7.31 -3.14
N GLU A 541 21.07 -7.99 -2.79
CA GLU A 541 21.72 -7.84 -1.49
C GLU A 541 22.91 -6.90 -1.68
N ALA A 542 22.89 -5.75 -1.00
CA ALA A 542 23.93 -4.74 -1.09
C ALA A 542 24.65 -4.61 0.25
N THR A 543 25.97 -4.79 0.25
CA THR A 543 26.84 -4.52 1.39
C THR A 543 27.96 -3.56 0.99
N PHE A 544 28.52 -2.83 1.95
CA PHE A 544 29.60 -1.88 1.68
C PHE A 544 30.85 -2.22 2.52
N HIS A 545 32.01 -2.24 1.86
CA HIS A 545 33.31 -2.43 2.49
C HIS A 545 34.12 -1.14 2.40
N ALA A 546 34.30 -0.46 3.54
CA ALA A 546 35.07 0.77 3.62
C ALA A 546 36.58 0.49 3.51
N ASP A 547 37.29 1.32 2.75
CA ASP A 547 38.75 1.35 2.73
C ASP A 547 39.28 2.03 4.00
N PRO A 548 40.42 1.57 4.55
CA PRO A 548 40.99 2.14 5.76
C PRO A 548 41.38 3.62 5.61
N ASP A 549 41.59 4.28 6.75
CA ASP A 549 42.13 5.65 6.80
C ASP A 549 43.54 5.68 6.21
N ASP A 550 43.76 6.56 5.23
CA ASP A 550 45.01 6.77 4.50
C ASP A 550 45.66 8.14 4.79
N GLY A 551 45.06 8.95 5.66
CA GLY A 551 45.54 10.28 6.04
C GLY A 551 45.35 11.38 4.99
N THR A 552 44.69 11.10 3.86
CA THR A 552 44.46 12.09 2.79
C THR A 552 43.41 13.13 3.17
N SER A 553 43.57 14.36 2.65
CA SER A 553 42.62 15.46 2.83
C SER A 553 42.01 15.86 1.49
N GLY A 554 40.83 15.33 1.17
CA GLY A 554 40.06 15.65 -0.05
C GLY A 554 39.04 14.55 -0.39
N PRO A 555 38.13 14.78 -1.34
CA PRO A 555 37.14 13.77 -1.75
C PRO A 555 37.81 12.51 -2.30
N ARG A 556 37.36 11.32 -1.87
CA ARG A 556 37.84 10.03 -2.41
C ARG A 556 36.71 9.01 -2.46
N VAL A 557 36.87 7.95 -3.25
CA VAL A 557 36.01 6.77 -3.15
C VAL A 557 36.31 6.08 -1.81
N PRO A 558 35.33 5.95 -0.89
CA PRO A 558 35.58 5.50 0.49
C PRO A 558 35.69 3.98 0.63
N GLY A 559 35.50 3.21 -0.43
CA GLY A 559 35.43 1.76 -0.41
C GLY A 559 34.65 1.19 -1.59
N THR A 560 34.30 -0.10 -1.52
CA THR A 560 33.64 -0.83 -2.60
C THR A 560 32.29 -1.38 -2.14
N LEU A 561 31.26 -1.27 -2.98
CA LEU A 561 29.97 -1.93 -2.76
C LEU A 561 30.07 -3.36 -3.25
N HIS A 562 29.46 -4.31 -2.55
CA HIS A 562 29.32 -5.69 -2.98
C HIS A 562 27.83 -5.96 -3.19
N LEU A 563 27.43 -6.09 -4.46
CA LEU A 563 26.05 -6.27 -4.89
C LEU A 563 25.84 -7.69 -5.38
N ARG A 564 24.95 -8.45 -4.75
CA ARG A 564 24.62 -9.83 -5.11
C ARG A 564 23.20 -9.91 -5.63
N TYR A 565 23.04 -10.43 -6.85
CA TYR A 565 21.76 -10.59 -7.54
C TYR A 565 21.47 -12.07 -7.79
N ALA A 566 20.23 -12.49 -7.54
CA ALA A 566 19.73 -13.82 -7.92
C ALA A 566 18.91 -13.72 -9.22
N VAL A 567 19.31 -14.45 -10.25
CA VAL A 567 18.63 -14.47 -11.56
C VAL A 567 17.53 -15.54 -11.51
N PRO A 568 16.25 -15.18 -11.72
CA PRO A 568 15.15 -16.14 -11.65
C PRO A 568 15.30 -17.30 -12.63
N ASP A 569 15.01 -18.52 -12.16
CA ASP A 569 14.88 -19.71 -13.01
C ASP A 569 13.53 -19.66 -13.76
N PRO A 570 13.47 -20.01 -15.06
CA PRO A 570 12.20 -20.12 -15.80
C PRO A 570 11.14 -21.01 -15.12
N ALA A 571 11.53 -22.01 -14.32
CA ALA A 571 10.58 -22.83 -13.54
C ALA A 571 9.83 -22.03 -12.45
N HIS A 572 10.41 -20.91 -12.00
CA HIS A 572 9.85 -20.04 -10.96
C HIS A 572 9.34 -18.70 -11.53
N ALA A 573 9.38 -18.53 -12.85
CA ALA A 573 8.83 -17.35 -13.51
C ALA A 573 7.30 -17.41 -13.57
N SER A 574 6.67 -16.23 -13.64
CA SER A 574 5.24 -16.12 -13.92
C SER A 574 4.88 -16.86 -15.23
N PRO A 575 3.68 -17.46 -15.34
CA PRO A 575 3.23 -18.13 -16.56
C PRO A 575 3.46 -17.28 -17.82
N GLY A 576 4.15 -17.84 -18.82
CA GLY A 576 4.49 -17.14 -20.07
C GLY A 576 5.71 -16.23 -20.03
N GLY A 577 6.35 -16.07 -18.85
CA GLY A 577 7.58 -15.30 -18.68
C GLY A 577 8.75 -15.90 -19.45
N LEU A 578 9.55 -15.02 -20.05
CA LEU A 578 10.76 -15.40 -20.78
C LEU A 578 11.99 -15.43 -19.85
N PRO A 579 13.01 -16.25 -20.17
CA PRO A 579 14.24 -16.28 -19.39
C PRO A 579 14.93 -14.90 -19.39
N VAL A 580 15.44 -14.50 -18.22
CA VAL A 580 16.27 -13.31 -18.07
C VAL A 580 17.63 -13.56 -18.73
N THR A 581 18.10 -12.62 -19.55
CA THR A 581 19.36 -12.73 -20.31
C THR A 581 20.34 -11.60 -20.01
N GLU A 582 19.88 -10.48 -19.45
CA GLU A 582 20.74 -9.34 -19.14
C GLU A 582 20.33 -8.67 -17.81
N LEU A 583 21.32 -8.26 -17.02
CA LEU A 583 21.18 -7.41 -15.84
C LEU A 583 21.82 -6.04 -16.13
N ARG A 584 21.07 -4.97 -15.86
CA ARG A 584 21.57 -3.58 -15.88
C ARG A 584 21.51 -3.01 -14.49
N VAL A 585 22.61 -2.36 -14.07
CA VAL A 585 22.74 -1.77 -12.73
C VAL A 585 23.29 -0.35 -12.89
N SER A 586 22.76 0.58 -12.11
CA SER A 586 23.36 1.90 -11.92
C SER A 586 23.56 2.18 -10.44
N VAL A 587 24.70 2.79 -10.10
CA VAL A 587 25.10 3.14 -8.73
C VAL A 587 25.32 4.64 -8.67
N ASP A 588 24.65 5.33 -7.75
CA ASP A 588 24.68 6.80 -7.62
C ASP A 588 24.44 7.53 -8.96
N GLY A 589 23.52 7.01 -9.77
CA GLY A 589 23.18 7.54 -11.10
C GLY A 589 24.16 7.19 -12.23
N VAL A 590 25.27 6.50 -11.94
CA VAL A 590 26.24 6.05 -12.94
C VAL A 590 25.86 4.64 -13.41
N ALA A 591 25.54 4.49 -14.70
CA ALA A 591 25.21 3.19 -15.28
C ALA A 591 26.47 2.32 -15.46
N LEU A 592 26.41 1.09 -14.95
CA LEU A 592 27.43 0.06 -15.19
C LEU A 592 27.22 -0.60 -16.57
N PRO A 593 28.26 -1.20 -17.16
CA PRO A 593 28.11 -1.99 -18.38
C PRO A 593 27.07 -3.10 -18.20
N PRO A 594 26.14 -3.30 -19.15
CA PRO A 594 25.18 -4.40 -19.09
C PRO A 594 25.88 -5.75 -18.94
N ARG A 595 25.34 -6.62 -18.09
CA ARG A 595 25.89 -7.94 -17.81
C ARG A 595 25.01 -9.03 -18.41
N PRO A 596 25.50 -9.88 -19.32
CA PRO A 596 24.77 -11.07 -19.72
C PRO A 596 24.67 -12.03 -18.53
N VAL A 597 23.52 -12.69 -18.39
CA VAL A 597 23.24 -13.62 -17.29
C VAL A 597 22.56 -14.88 -17.79
N THR A 598 22.73 -15.99 -17.07
CA THR A 598 22.00 -17.24 -17.31
C THR A 598 20.91 -17.39 -16.26
N PRO A 599 19.73 -17.93 -16.60
CA PRO A 599 18.70 -18.19 -15.59
C PRO A 599 19.19 -19.11 -14.48
N GLY A 600 18.87 -18.78 -13.23
CA GLY A 600 19.35 -19.49 -12.04
C GLY A 600 20.75 -19.03 -11.54
N ASP A 601 21.46 -18.17 -12.27
CA ASP A 601 22.76 -17.67 -11.85
C ASP A 601 22.67 -16.74 -10.63
N THR A 602 23.78 -16.64 -9.90
CA THR A 602 24.03 -15.56 -8.94
C THR A 602 25.10 -14.64 -9.51
N VAL A 603 24.78 -13.35 -9.66
CA VAL A 603 25.69 -12.34 -10.19
C VAL A 603 26.19 -11.47 -9.05
N VAL A 604 27.52 -11.32 -8.95
CA VAL A 604 28.18 -10.46 -7.97
C VAL A 604 28.86 -9.30 -8.71
N LEU A 605 28.61 -8.07 -8.27
CA LEU A 605 29.22 -6.86 -8.81
C LEU A 605 29.88 -6.07 -7.69
N GLU A 606 31.04 -5.48 -7.99
CA GLU A 606 31.83 -4.69 -7.04
C GLU A 606 32.05 -3.24 -7.51
N PRO A 607 30.99 -2.42 -7.63
CA PRO A 607 31.13 -1.04 -8.08
C PRO A 607 31.63 -0.12 -6.97
N ALA A 608 32.35 0.92 -7.40
CA ALA A 608 32.70 2.05 -6.54
C ALA A 608 31.54 3.07 -6.50
N PRO A 609 31.17 3.61 -5.33
CA PRO A 609 30.27 4.76 -5.24
C PRO A 609 30.97 6.06 -5.70
N ASN A 610 30.21 7.15 -5.86
CA ASN A 610 30.80 8.47 -6.11
C ASN A 610 31.64 8.93 -4.90
N PRO A 611 32.66 9.80 -5.07
CA PRO A 611 33.53 10.24 -3.98
C PRO A 611 32.79 10.83 -2.77
N PHE A 612 33.36 10.59 -1.58
CA PHE A 612 32.90 11.05 -0.28
C PHE A 612 33.90 12.06 0.30
N GLU A 613 33.39 13.05 1.02
CA GLU A 613 34.18 13.92 1.88
C GLU A 613 34.69 13.15 3.11
N VAL A 614 35.70 13.71 3.80
CA VAL A 614 36.30 13.08 4.99
C VAL A 614 35.23 12.83 6.05
N GLY A 615 35.00 11.56 6.38
CA GLY A 615 34.04 11.13 7.39
C GLY A 615 32.56 11.26 7.00
N GLU A 616 32.26 11.48 5.71
CA GLU A 616 30.89 11.53 5.18
C GLU A 616 30.20 10.17 5.32
N GLN A 617 28.90 10.19 5.59
CA GLN A 617 28.02 9.03 5.55
C GLN A 617 26.82 9.36 4.65
N ARG A 618 26.55 8.49 3.67
CA ARG A 618 25.49 8.68 2.67
C ARG A 618 24.88 7.33 2.28
N GLY A 619 23.58 7.33 1.95
CA GLY A 619 22.95 6.21 1.26
C GLY A 619 23.34 6.23 -0.21
N VAL A 620 24.00 5.18 -0.69
CA VAL A 620 24.34 4.99 -2.10
C VAL A 620 23.17 4.29 -2.78
N GLN A 621 22.60 4.95 -3.79
CA GLN A 621 21.43 4.42 -4.49
C GLN A 621 21.87 3.41 -5.55
N VAL A 622 21.34 2.19 -5.45
CA VAL A 622 21.51 1.13 -6.43
C VAL A 622 20.19 0.91 -7.15
N VAL A 623 20.15 1.16 -8.46
CA VAL A 623 18.99 0.88 -9.31
C VAL A 623 19.34 -0.25 -10.27
N SER A 624 18.49 -1.27 -10.34
CA SER A 624 18.73 -2.46 -11.16
C SER A 624 17.50 -2.88 -11.96
N THR A 625 17.72 -3.38 -13.16
CA THR A 625 16.68 -3.90 -14.06
C THR A 625 17.14 -5.17 -14.74
N TYR A 626 16.25 -6.16 -14.86
CA TYR A 626 16.47 -7.32 -15.72
C TYR A 626 15.93 -7.06 -17.12
N ARG A 627 16.53 -7.68 -18.14
CA ARG A 627 15.93 -7.85 -19.46
C ARG A 627 15.79 -9.32 -19.81
N ASP A 628 14.64 -9.66 -20.37
CA ASP A 628 14.38 -11.01 -20.87
C ASP A 628 14.97 -11.23 -22.27
N ALA A 629 14.85 -12.46 -22.78
CA ALA A 629 15.30 -12.83 -24.13
C ALA A 629 14.62 -12.07 -25.28
N ALA A 630 13.49 -11.40 -25.04
CA ALA A 630 12.83 -10.51 -26.00
C ALA A 630 13.27 -9.05 -25.86
N GLY A 631 14.13 -8.73 -24.90
CA GLY A 631 14.62 -7.39 -24.61
C GLY A 631 13.67 -6.55 -23.73
N THR A 632 12.60 -7.14 -23.19
CA THR A 632 11.64 -6.48 -22.30
C THR A 632 12.28 -6.24 -20.94
N ALA A 633 12.20 -5.02 -20.43
CA ALA A 633 12.75 -4.66 -19.13
C ALA A 633 11.78 -4.97 -17.98
N SER A 634 12.31 -5.40 -16.84
CA SER A 634 11.56 -5.46 -15.58
C SER A 634 11.24 -4.06 -15.06
N VAL A 635 10.33 -3.98 -14.09
CA VAL A 635 10.27 -2.79 -13.22
C VAL A 635 11.63 -2.61 -12.52
N PRO A 636 12.16 -1.39 -12.42
CA PRO A 636 13.40 -1.14 -11.70
C PRO A 636 13.27 -1.47 -10.21
N SER A 637 14.29 -2.12 -9.67
CA SER A 637 14.48 -2.33 -8.24
C SER A 637 15.48 -1.29 -7.71
N THR A 638 15.07 -0.53 -6.70
CA THR A 638 15.89 0.50 -6.06
C THR A 638 16.21 0.08 -4.63
N THR A 639 17.48 0.12 -4.25
CA THR A 639 17.96 -0.19 -2.91
C THR A 639 19.02 0.81 -2.50
N ASP A 640 18.91 1.35 -1.28
CA ASP A 640 19.90 2.26 -0.72
C ASP A 640 20.87 1.47 0.18
N CYS A 641 22.16 1.51 -0.15
CA CYS A 641 23.21 0.92 0.67
C CYS A 641 23.88 2.01 1.50
N ALA A 642 23.83 1.91 2.83
CA ALA A 642 24.54 2.83 3.70
C ALA A 642 26.05 2.66 3.53
N ALA A 643 26.73 3.70 3.06
CA ALA A 643 28.18 3.76 2.91
C ALA A 643 28.76 4.91 3.75
N TYR A 644 30.03 4.79 4.13
CA TYR A 644 30.71 5.77 4.96
C TYR A 644 32.21 5.83 4.65
N ASP A 645 32.82 6.99 4.83
CA ASP A 645 34.28 7.14 4.81
C ASP A 645 34.87 6.89 6.21
N ALA A 646 35.86 6.01 6.31
CA ALA A 646 36.52 5.64 7.55
C ALA A 646 37.53 6.68 8.09
N ARG A 647 37.87 7.73 7.31
CA ARG A 647 38.85 8.77 7.73
C ARG A 647 38.37 9.58 8.93
N ALA A 648 39.26 9.80 9.91
CA ALA A 648 38.94 10.56 11.13
C ALA A 648 39.18 12.09 10.99
N PRO A 649 38.49 12.95 11.76
CA PRO A 649 38.70 14.40 11.71
C PRO A 649 40.02 14.80 12.37
N ARG A 650 40.56 15.98 11.99
CA ARG A 650 41.80 16.50 12.61
C ARG A 650 41.54 17.11 13.99
N ALA A 651 42.52 16.93 14.89
CA ALA A 651 42.50 17.51 16.23
C ALA A 651 42.50 19.05 16.22
N ILE A 652 42.00 19.65 17.32
CA ILE A 652 42.00 21.10 17.54
C ILE A 652 43.35 21.52 18.16
N PRO A 653 44.10 22.47 17.57
CA PRO A 653 45.20 23.17 18.22
C PRO A 653 44.87 23.68 19.63
N THR A 654 45.84 23.55 20.54
CA THR A 654 45.75 23.96 21.95
C THR A 654 46.98 24.74 22.37
N SER A 655 46.90 25.51 23.47
CA SER A 655 48.00 26.32 24.03
C SER A 655 48.21 25.99 25.53
N PRO A 656 49.43 26.13 26.09
CA PRO A 656 49.68 25.93 27.53
C PRO A 656 49.15 27.06 28.42
N MET A 657 48.51 28.08 27.84
CA MET A 657 47.94 29.20 28.57
C MET A 657 46.76 28.76 29.46
N LEU A 658 46.71 29.29 30.68
CA LEU A 658 45.66 29.00 31.63
C LEU A 658 44.40 29.81 31.31
N LEU A 659 43.27 29.14 31.12
CA LEU A 659 41.96 29.78 30.96
C LEU A 659 41.20 29.77 32.29
N TRP A 660 40.54 30.88 32.60
CA TRP A 660 39.77 31.03 33.84
C TRP A 660 38.32 30.64 33.64
N THR A 661 37.78 29.86 34.58
CA THR A 661 36.33 29.60 34.65
C THR A 661 35.61 30.81 35.26
N GLY A 662 34.28 30.76 35.30
CA GLY A 662 33.50 31.62 36.18
C GLY A 662 33.90 31.47 37.65
N GLN A 663 33.62 32.49 38.46
CA GLN A 663 33.77 32.43 39.91
C GLN A 663 32.81 31.39 40.52
N ARG A 664 33.13 30.90 41.72
CA ARG A 664 32.25 30.02 42.48
C ARG A 664 30.91 30.73 42.76
N ASP A 665 29.83 30.13 42.30
CA ASP A 665 28.46 30.62 42.52
C ASP A 665 27.91 30.23 43.90
N ALA A 666 26.68 30.67 44.20
CA ALA A 666 26.00 30.37 45.47
C ALA A 666 25.73 28.86 45.68
N THR A 667 25.75 28.04 44.63
CA THR A 667 25.60 26.58 44.71
C THR A 667 26.92 25.85 44.94
N GLY A 668 28.03 26.58 44.94
CA GLY A 668 29.37 26.04 45.10
C GLY A 668 30.00 25.48 43.82
N GLN A 669 29.43 25.79 42.66
CA GLN A 669 29.94 25.38 41.35
C GLN A 669 30.60 26.56 40.64
N ALA A 670 31.50 26.27 39.70
CA ALA A 670 32.09 27.23 38.78
C ALA A 670 31.70 26.84 37.35
N GLU A 671 31.39 27.83 36.52
CA GLU A 671 31.02 27.61 35.12
C GLU A 671 32.27 27.51 34.24
N LEU A 672 32.46 26.36 33.59
CA LEU A 672 33.46 26.16 32.54
C LEU A 672 32.77 26.37 31.20
N ALA A 673 33.09 27.48 30.52
CA ALA A 673 32.55 27.81 29.20
C ALA A 673 33.68 28.07 28.20
N LEU A 674 33.76 27.22 27.17
CA LEU A 674 34.79 27.21 26.12
C LEU A 674 34.15 27.23 24.74
N ARG A 675 34.91 27.66 23.73
CA ARG A 675 34.50 27.61 22.31
C ARG A 675 35.70 27.37 21.38
N TRP A 676 35.48 26.85 20.18
CA TRP A 676 36.53 26.59 19.17
C TRP A 676 35.96 26.56 17.75
N PRO A 677 36.78 26.78 16.69
CA PRO A 677 36.29 26.72 15.32
C PRO A 677 35.93 25.28 14.90
N PRO A 678 34.91 25.08 14.05
CA PRO A 678 34.54 23.77 13.55
C PRO A 678 35.67 23.13 12.73
N ARG A 679 35.77 21.80 12.78
CA ARG A 679 36.80 21.02 12.06
C ARG A 679 36.16 20.32 10.87
N PRO A 680 36.79 20.34 9.67
CA PRO A 680 36.33 19.54 8.54
C PRO A 680 36.16 18.06 8.92
N GLY A 681 35.01 17.48 8.58
CA GLY A 681 34.66 16.09 8.91
C GLY A 681 34.20 15.85 10.36
N ALA A 682 34.30 16.83 11.27
CA ALA A 682 33.85 16.67 12.65
C ALA A 682 32.36 17.03 12.78
N ALA A 683 31.51 16.01 12.96
CA ALA A 683 30.08 16.19 13.21
C ALA A 683 29.78 16.42 14.69
N ARG A 684 30.63 15.90 15.58
CA ARG A 684 30.45 15.92 17.04
C ARG A 684 31.80 16.04 17.75
N TYR A 685 31.77 16.40 19.03
CA TYR A 685 32.95 16.53 19.89
C TYR A 685 32.71 15.88 21.25
N ARG A 686 33.67 15.08 21.72
CA ARG A 686 33.70 14.54 23.09
C ARG A 686 34.67 15.33 23.94
N ILE A 687 34.22 15.78 25.11
CA ILE A 687 34.99 16.62 26.02
C ILE A 687 35.36 15.82 27.28
N TYR A 688 36.64 15.86 27.64
CA TYR A 688 37.20 15.17 28.79
C TYR A 688 37.93 16.15 29.71
N LEU A 689 37.89 15.91 31.02
CA LEU A 689 38.53 16.73 32.05
C LEU A 689 39.49 15.87 32.88
N GLY A 690 40.73 16.29 33.03
CA GLY A 690 41.70 15.62 33.89
C GLY A 690 42.31 16.56 34.91
N ASP A 691 42.53 16.06 36.13
CA ASP A 691 43.24 16.79 37.16
C ASP A 691 44.75 16.81 36.87
N ALA A 692 45.39 17.97 36.98
CA ALA A 692 46.81 18.12 36.64
C ALA A 692 47.74 17.18 37.43
N ARG A 693 47.48 16.92 38.71
CA ARG A 693 48.33 16.02 39.52
C ARG A 693 48.18 14.58 39.08
N ARG A 694 46.95 14.16 38.79
CA ARG A 694 46.67 12.81 38.26
C ARG A 694 47.37 12.60 36.92
N LEU A 695 47.21 13.55 35.98
CA LEU A 695 47.81 13.46 34.66
C LEU A 695 49.34 13.54 34.71
N ALA A 696 49.91 14.33 35.61
CA ALA A 696 51.35 14.35 35.83
C ALA A 696 51.88 13.01 36.37
N GLY A 697 51.13 12.34 37.25
CA GLY A 697 51.44 11.00 37.73
C GLY A 697 51.48 9.95 36.62
N GLU A 698 50.48 9.96 35.72
CA GLU A 698 50.46 9.10 34.52
C GLU A 698 51.66 9.35 33.59
N LEU A 699 52.14 10.60 33.53
CA LEU A 699 53.28 11.00 32.71
C LEU A 699 54.64 10.80 33.40
N GLY A 700 54.67 10.42 34.69
CA GLY A 700 55.90 10.38 35.49
C GLY A 700 56.56 11.76 35.69
N ILE A 701 55.79 12.84 35.58
CA ILE A 701 56.26 14.22 35.71
C ILE A 701 56.07 14.69 37.15
N SER A 702 57.13 15.24 37.76
CA SER A 702 57.02 15.93 39.04
C SER A 702 56.57 17.38 38.84
N LEU A 703 55.42 17.75 39.40
CA LEU A 703 54.97 19.14 39.42
C LEU A 703 55.74 19.92 40.50
N ALA A 704 56.25 21.10 40.16
CA ALA A 704 56.87 21.99 41.13
C ALA A 704 55.83 22.45 42.17
N ASP A 705 56.23 22.55 43.45
CA ASP A 705 55.40 23.10 44.51
C ASP A 705 55.37 24.64 44.39
N THR A 706 54.60 25.11 43.41
CA THR A 706 54.44 26.53 43.09
C THR A 706 52.98 26.95 43.22
N PRO A 707 52.69 28.10 43.85
CA PRO A 707 51.35 28.69 43.86
C PRO A 707 50.96 29.28 42.50
N VAL A 708 51.88 29.40 41.54
CA VAL A 708 51.60 29.90 40.18
C VAL A 708 51.03 28.78 39.32
N ARG A 709 49.70 28.73 39.17
CA ARG A 709 49.01 27.63 38.49
C ARG A 709 49.37 27.50 37.01
N ALA A 710 49.61 28.62 36.32
CA ALA A 710 50.08 28.59 34.93
C ALA A 710 51.41 27.83 34.75
N ALA A 711 52.29 27.81 35.75
CA ALA A 711 53.54 27.06 35.69
C ALA A 711 53.34 25.53 35.76
N GLN A 712 52.29 25.05 36.44
CA GLN A 712 51.94 23.63 36.49
C GLN A 712 51.45 23.13 35.12
N ALA A 713 50.63 23.94 34.43
CA ALA A 713 50.13 23.65 33.09
C ALA A 713 51.26 23.52 32.05
N LYS A 714 52.29 24.39 32.14
CA LYS A 714 53.43 24.46 31.20
C LYS A 714 54.19 23.13 31.06
N VAL A 715 54.28 22.34 32.13
CA VAL A 715 55.07 21.09 32.13
C VAL A 715 54.26 19.93 31.54
N ILE A 716 52.94 19.91 31.74
CA ILE A 716 52.07 18.83 31.26
C ILE A 716 51.73 18.98 29.77
N HIS A 717 51.50 20.21 29.31
CA HIS A 717 51.01 20.46 27.95
C HIS A 717 51.89 19.87 26.82
N PRO A 718 53.24 20.00 26.83
CA PRO A 718 54.11 19.40 25.80
C PRO A 718 54.08 17.86 25.78
N ALA A 719 53.76 17.23 26.91
CA ALA A 719 53.69 15.78 27.05
C ALA A 719 52.29 15.20 26.77
N SER A 720 51.35 16.03 26.30
CA SER A 720 49.94 15.64 26.06
C SER A 720 49.79 14.41 25.16
N ALA A 721 50.67 14.23 24.18
CA ALA A 721 50.66 13.09 23.26
C ALA A 721 50.96 11.74 23.93
N ASN A 722 51.55 11.72 25.13
CA ASN A 722 51.82 10.48 25.85
C ASN A 722 50.62 10.01 26.69
N LEU A 723 49.57 10.84 26.83
CA LEU A 723 48.34 10.49 27.53
C LEU A 723 47.36 9.79 26.58
N THR A 724 47.54 8.50 26.34
CA THR A 724 46.70 7.69 25.42
C THR A 724 45.44 7.14 26.09
N ALA A 725 45.46 6.97 27.43
CA ALA A 725 44.38 6.32 28.17
C ALA A 725 43.24 7.30 28.52
N LYS A 726 42.04 7.04 27.98
CA LYS A 726 40.82 7.82 28.32
C LYS A 726 40.45 7.75 29.80
N GLY A 727 40.75 6.62 30.47
CA GLY A 727 40.40 6.41 31.88
C GLY A 727 41.12 7.33 32.88
N ALA A 728 42.17 8.04 32.45
CA ALA A 728 42.81 9.09 33.24
C ALA A 728 41.97 10.39 33.31
N PHE A 729 40.93 10.50 32.47
CA PHE A 729 40.06 11.67 32.38
C PHE A 729 38.61 11.33 32.74
N THR A 730 37.90 12.33 33.25
CA THR A 730 36.44 12.30 33.43
C THR A 730 35.75 12.78 32.16
N PHE A 731 34.81 12.00 31.63
CA PHE A 731 34.00 12.42 30.49
C PHE A 731 32.98 13.48 30.91
N LEU A 732 33.01 14.66 30.27
CA LEU A 732 32.09 15.75 30.57
C LEU A 732 30.84 15.74 29.68
N GLY A 733 30.93 15.18 28.48
CA GLY A 733 29.80 15.10 27.56
C GLY A 733 30.22 15.10 26.08
N GLU A 734 29.22 14.89 25.23
CA GLU A 734 29.32 14.96 23.77
C GLU A 734 28.41 16.10 23.27
N ILE A 735 28.92 16.93 22.36
CA ILE A 735 28.18 18.02 21.74
C ILE A 735 28.20 17.90 20.21
N THR A 736 27.23 18.53 19.55
CA THR A 736 27.24 18.64 18.08
C THR A 736 28.34 19.60 17.62
N GLY A 737 28.86 19.39 16.42
CA GLY A 737 29.84 20.27 15.80
C GLY A 737 29.25 21.48 15.09
N THR A 738 27.97 21.78 15.34
CA THR A 738 27.27 22.93 14.75
C THR A 738 27.79 24.22 15.38
N PRO A 739 28.33 25.16 14.58
CA PRO A 739 28.74 26.45 15.12
C PRO A 739 27.52 27.28 15.53
N ALA A 740 27.67 28.09 16.59
CA ALA A 740 26.72 29.12 16.97
C ALA A 740 26.79 30.31 15.99
N GLY A 741 25.96 31.33 16.22
CA GLY A 741 25.89 32.52 15.34
C GLY A 741 27.19 33.32 15.21
N ASP A 742 28.17 33.07 16.10
CA ASP A 742 29.52 33.65 16.06
C ASP A 742 30.54 32.81 15.25
N GLY A 743 30.12 31.67 14.69
CA GLY A 743 30.96 30.79 13.88
C GLY A 743 31.79 29.76 14.68
N PHE A 744 31.65 29.72 16.01
CA PHE A 744 32.36 28.78 16.89
C PHE A 744 31.44 27.71 17.44
N VAL A 745 31.99 26.54 17.77
CA VAL A 745 31.30 25.46 18.50
C VAL A 745 31.40 25.76 20.01
N PRO A 746 30.29 26.03 20.72
CA PRO A 746 30.32 26.34 22.14
C PRO A 746 30.19 25.10 23.02
N PHE A 747 30.83 25.12 24.18
CA PHE A 747 30.70 24.13 25.24
C PHE A 747 30.62 24.82 26.61
N ALA A 748 29.59 24.52 27.39
CA ALA A 748 29.46 25.02 28.76
C ALA A 748 29.04 23.90 29.72
N THR A 749 29.66 23.85 30.90
CA THR A 749 29.31 22.92 31.97
C THR A 749 29.65 23.49 33.34
N ARG A 750 29.24 22.81 34.41
CA ARG A 750 29.57 23.16 35.80
C ARG A 750 30.62 22.21 36.35
N ILE A 751 31.65 22.78 36.97
CA ILE A 751 32.68 22.04 37.71
C ILE A 751 32.68 22.47 39.18
N PRO A 752 33.16 21.64 40.12
CA PRO A 752 33.22 22.03 41.54
C PRO A 752 34.04 23.32 41.74
N GLY A 753 33.41 24.35 42.30
CA GLY A 753 34.05 25.66 42.50
C GLY A 753 35.12 25.68 43.61
N GLY A 754 35.32 24.56 44.31
CA GLY A 754 36.38 24.37 45.30
C GLY A 754 37.70 23.84 44.73
N LEU A 755 37.78 23.60 43.40
CA LEU A 755 38.99 23.10 42.76
C LEU A 755 40.12 24.15 42.82
N ARG A 756 41.12 23.90 43.67
CA ARG A 756 42.30 24.78 43.79
C ARG A 756 43.38 24.48 42.73
N GLY A 757 43.46 23.25 42.23
CA GLY A 757 44.45 22.83 41.22
C GLY A 757 44.04 23.12 39.77
N VAL A 758 45.02 23.09 38.86
CA VAL A 758 44.78 23.17 37.41
C VAL A 758 44.04 21.92 36.93
N GLN A 759 43.02 22.12 36.10
CA GLN A 759 42.38 21.06 35.34
C GLN A 759 42.80 21.16 33.87
N LEU A 760 42.76 20.06 33.13
CA LEU A 760 43.14 19.99 31.73
C LEU A 760 41.98 19.42 30.92
N VAL A 761 41.47 20.21 30.00
CA VAL A 761 40.38 19.83 29.09
C VAL A 761 40.96 19.26 27.80
N ARG A 762 40.46 18.11 27.36
CA ARG A 762 40.76 17.52 26.06
C ARG A 762 39.48 17.46 25.22
N VAL A 763 39.54 17.98 24.01
CA VAL A 763 38.44 17.98 23.05
C VAL A 763 38.77 17.04 21.91
N VAL A 764 37.92 16.04 21.68
CA VAL A 764 38.11 14.97 20.68
C VAL A 764 37.04 15.10 19.59
N PRO A 765 37.37 15.52 18.36
CA PRO A 765 36.42 15.54 17.27
C PRO A 765 36.12 14.13 16.76
N LEU A 766 34.89 13.91 16.29
CA LEU A 766 34.46 12.66 15.68
C LEU A 766 33.47 12.88 14.52
N THR A 767 33.49 11.95 13.57
CA THR A 767 32.60 11.98 12.40
C THR A 767 31.16 11.63 12.78
N ALA A 768 30.23 11.77 11.83
CA ALA A 768 28.85 11.30 11.98
C ALA A 768 28.81 9.78 12.27
N GLY A 769 29.66 9.01 11.56
CA GLY A 769 29.81 7.56 11.73
C GLY A 769 30.57 7.10 12.99
N GLY A 770 31.06 8.04 13.82
CA GLY A 770 31.68 7.72 15.11
C GLY A 770 33.19 7.47 15.07
N ALA A 771 33.86 7.70 13.94
CA ALA A 771 35.32 7.69 13.87
C ALA A 771 35.89 8.88 14.65
N GLU A 772 36.65 8.60 15.70
CA GLU A 772 37.27 9.63 16.54
C GLU A 772 38.68 9.98 16.03
N ALA A 773 39.04 11.26 16.14
CA ALA A 773 40.45 11.64 16.09
C ALA A 773 41.24 10.86 17.14
N ALA A 774 42.43 10.39 16.78
CA ALA A 774 43.27 9.63 17.70
C ALA A 774 43.49 10.41 19.00
N PHE A 775 43.09 9.82 20.14
CA PHE A 775 42.95 10.53 21.42
C PHE A 775 44.23 11.26 21.86
N GLN A 776 45.39 10.66 21.57
CA GLN A 776 46.71 11.22 21.85
C GLN A 776 47.10 12.41 20.97
N THR A 777 46.50 12.54 19.79
CA THR A 777 46.74 13.70 18.91
C THR A 777 45.92 14.93 19.32
N CYS A 778 44.96 14.75 20.23
CA CYS A 778 44.17 15.85 20.78
C CYS A 778 44.93 16.51 21.94
N GLY A 779 45.25 17.80 21.79
CA GLY A 779 45.98 18.57 22.78
C GLY A 779 45.20 18.79 24.10
N LEU A 780 45.83 19.50 25.05
CA LEU A 780 45.25 19.81 26.36
C LEU A 780 45.11 21.32 26.56
N VAL A 781 43.95 21.74 27.04
CA VAL A 781 43.62 23.13 27.39
C VAL A 781 43.60 23.26 28.91
N PRO A 782 44.58 23.96 29.52
CA PRO A 782 44.60 24.19 30.96
C PRO A 782 43.49 25.16 31.39
N VAL A 783 42.74 24.79 32.41
CA VAL A 783 41.68 25.62 33.00
C VAL A 783 41.79 25.65 34.53
N ALA A 784 41.40 26.74 35.17
CA ALA A 784 41.40 26.85 36.62
C ALA A 784 40.24 27.71 37.14
N VAL A 785 39.77 27.39 38.35
CA VAL A 785 38.77 28.20 39.06
C VAL A 785 39.47 29.41 39.71
N PRO A 786 39.00 30.64 39.48
CA PRO A 786 39.53 31.82 40.17
C PRO A 786 39.55 31.67 41.69
N SER A 787 40.57 32.23 42.35
CA SER A 787 40.65 32.17 43.81
C SER A 787 39.62 33.08 44.47
N ILE A 788 38.97 32.57 45.53
CA ILE A 788 38.02 33.33 46.36
C ILE A 788 38.67 33.87 47.65
N ASP A 789 39.98 33.71 47.81
CA ASP A 789 40.69 34.17 49.00
C ASP A 789 40.59 35.71 49.11
N ARG A 790 40.12 36.20 50.25
CA ARG A 790 40.00 37.64 50.56
C ARG A 790 41.09 38.05 51.56
N PRO A 791 41.71 39.23 51.41
CA PRO A 791 42.52 39.79 52.47
C PRO A 791 41.67 40.11 53.72
N PRO A 792 42.26 40.13 54.92
CA PRO A 792 41.62 40.73 56.09
C PRO A 792 41.22 42.19 55.83
N PRO A 793 40.19 42.73 56.51
CA PRO A 793 39.86 44.15 56.42
C PRO A 793 41.09 45.02 56.76
N PRO A 794 41.45 46.02 55.95
CA PRO A 794 42.56 46.91 56.28
C PRO A 794 42.19 47.83 57.44
N LEU A 795 43.20 48.39 58.09
CA LEU A 795 43.03 49.51 59.02
C LEU A 795 43.03 50.81 58.21
N LEU A 796 42.16 51.74 58.60
CA LEU A 796 42.09 53.07 58.02
C LEU A 796 42.21 54.09 59.15
N ASP A 797 43.26 54.90 59.10
CA ASP A 797 43.45 56.01 60.02
C ASP A 797 43.11 57.33 59.30
N ALA A 798 42.28 58.15 59.94
CA ALA A 798 41.90 59.48 59.46
C ALA A 798 42.42 60.55 60.42
N VAL A 799 43.31 61.41 59.93
CA VAL A 799 43.87 62.53 60.72
C VAL A 799 43.47 63.84 60.05
N THR A 800 42.62 64.62 60.73
CA THR A 800 42.18 65.95 60.26
C THR A 800 43.10 67.02 60.84
N ASP A 801 43.74 67.80 59.98
CA ASP A 801 44.47 69.02 60.30
C ASP A 801 43.58 70.24 59.92
N PRO A 802 43.26 71.15 60.87
CA PRO A 802 42.44 72.34 60.62
C PRO A 802 42.95 73.25 59.50
N ALA A 803 44.26 73.29 59.23
CA ALA A 803 44.86 74.11 58.16
C ALA A 803 45.24 73.27 56.93
N GLY A 804 45.61 72.00 57.12
CA GLY A 804 46.15 71.11 56.06
C GLY A 804 45.15 70.19 55.37
N GLY A 805 43.96 69.98 55.92
CA GLY A 805 42.95 69.04 55.38
C GLY A 805 42.99 67.68 56.08
N LEU A 806 42.64 66.60 55.37
CA LEU A 806 42.54 65.25 55.94
C LEU A 806 43.56 64.33 55.30
N THR A 807 44.33 63.60 56.11
CA THR A 807 45.20 62.50 55.63
C THR A 807 44.60 61.16 56.03
N LEU A 808 44.42 60.29 55.03
CA LEU A 808 43.93 58.92 55.17
C LEU A 808 45.10 57.95 54.96
N THR A 809 45.38 57.11 55.95
CA THR A 809 46.42 56.06 55.84
C THR A 809 45.76 54.69 55.85
N VAL A 810 45.88 53.96 54.75
CA VAL A 810 45.44 52.58 54.62
C VAL A 810 46.59 51.67 55.04
N ARG A 811 46.32 50.73 55.95
CA ARG A 811 47.30 49.72 56.38
C ARG A 811 46.67 48.34 56.28
N ALA A 812 47.13 47.54 55.32
CA ALA A 812 46.71 46.15 55.16
C ALA A 812 47.76 45.24 55.81
N ARG A 813 47.35 44.45 56.82
CA ARG A 813 48.19 43.52 57.57
C ARG A 813 47.61 42.11 57.51
N GLY A 814 48.45 41.09 57.68
CA GLY A 814 48.01 39.69 57.69
C GLY A 814 47.63 39.14 56.31
N LEU A 815 48.17 39.72 55.23
CA LEU A 815 48.03 39.15 53.89
C LEU A 815 48.74 37.79 53.83
N ARG A 816 48.07 36.78 53.30
CA ARG A 816 48.63 35.44 53.17
C ARG A 816 49.76 35.40 52.13
N PRO A 817 50.86 34.68 52.39
CA PRO A 817 51.97 34.58 51.44
C PRO A 817 51.60 33.82 50.16
N GLU A 818 50.67 32.86 50.23
CA GLU A 818 50.30 32.03 49.08
C GLU A 818 49.63 32.82 47.92
N PRO A 819 48.57 33.63 48.14
CA PRO A 819 48.03 34.50 47.08
C PRO A 819 48.99 35.58 46.58
N LEU A 820 49.91 36.06 47.44
CA LEU A 820 50.96 37.00 47.03
C LEU A 820 51.99 36.34 46.12
N ALA A 821 52.39 35.10 46.42
CA ALA A 821 53.33 34.34 45.63
C ALA A 821 52.73 33.81 44.31
N ALA A 822 51.40 33.72 44.20
CA ALA A 822 50.70 33.36 42.96
C ALA A 822 50.86 34.41 41.85
N ALA A 823 51.18 35.67 42.19
CA ALA A 823 51.45 36.75 41.25
C ALA A 823 52.82 37.42 41.53
N PRO A 824 53.94 36.76 41.18
CA PRO A 824 55.28 37.28 41.46
C PRO A 824 55.50 38.68 40.85
N GLY A 825 55.84 39.66 41.70
CA GLY A 825 56.07 41.04 41.28
C GLY A 825 54.82 41.94 41.25
N GLY A 826 53.63 41.40 41.54
CA GLY A 826 52.40 42.18 41.69
C GLY A 826 52.25 42.80 43.09
N ALA A 827 51.75 44.03 43.16
CA ALA A 827 51.43 44.69 44.43
C ALA A 827 49.94 44.52 44.78
N PRO A 828 49.57 44.34 46.06
CA PRO A 828 48.18 44.40 46.51
C PRO A 828 47.55 45.77 46.23
N GLU A 829 46.25 45.79 46.05
CA GLU A 829 45.49 47.00 45.73
C GLU A 829 44.66 47.47 46.92
N TYR A 830 44.37 48.78 46.98
CA TYR A 830 43.42 49.37 47.91
C TYR A 830 42.35 50.18 47.17
N ARG A 831 41.18 50.32 47.82
CA ARG A 831 40.18 51.32 47.43
C ARG A 831 39.56 51.99 48.65
N LEU A 832 39.24 53.27 48.52
CA LEU A 832 38.64 54.11 49.56
C LEU A 832 37.20 54.46 49.21
N ARG A 833 36.33 54.45 50.21
CA ARG A 833 34.92 54.83 50.11
C ARG A 833 34.61 55.99 51.05
N ARG A 834 33.69 56.88 50.65
CA ARG A 834 33.29 58.08 51.42
C ARG A 834 31.77 58.19 51.55
N THR A 835 31.27 58.49 52.76
CA THR A 835 29.86 58.84 52.99
C THR A 835 29.70 59.92 54.07
N ARG A 836 28.63 60.72 53.98
CA ARG A 836 28.24 61.75 54.97
C ARG A 836 26.98 61.37 55.76
N ARG A 837 26.34 60.25 55.40
CA ARG A 837 25.16 59.67 56.07
C ARG A 837 25.53 58.27 56.56
N GLY A 838 24.90 57.79 57.63
CA GLY A 838 25.13 56.46 58.22
C GLY A 838 24.70 55.28 57.34
N LEU A 839 25.18 55.24 56.09
CA LEU A 839 25.04 54.12 55.16
C LEU A 839 25.91 52.95 55.63
N ALA A 840 25.41 51.73 55.43
CA ALA A 840 26.19 50.53 55.69
C ALA A 840 27.46 50.52 54.82
N ARG A 841 28.58 50.08 55.41
CA ARG A 841 29.95 50.22 54.87
C ARG A 841 30.13 49.69 53.44
N HIS A 842 29.35 48.70 53.00
CA HIS A 842 29.45 48.10 51.66
C HIS A 842 28.84 48.97 50.55
N PHE A 843 27.89 49.84 50.89
CA PHE A 843 27.16 50.68 49.94
C PHE A 843 27.72 52.11 49.85
N ALA A 844 28.75 52.43 50.65
CA ALA A 844 29.43 53.71 50.52
C ALA A 844 30.11 53.79 49.13
N PRO A 845 29.87 54.84 48.31
CA PRO A 845 30.49 54.94 46.98
C PRO A 845 32.01 54.90 47.04
N VAL A 846 32.64 54.25 46.05
CA VAL A 846 34.10 54.27 45.88
C VAL A 846 34.50 55.68 45.44
N TRP A 847 35.45 56.26 46.16
CA TRP A 847 36.00 57.57 45.88
C TRP A 847 37.30 57.47 45.07
N THR A 848 38.21 56.56 45.44
CA THR A 848 39.47 56.35 44.73
C THR A 848 40.05 54.95 44.99
N SER A 849 41.03 54.53 44.19
CA SER A 849 41.76 53.25 44.33
C SER A 849 43.21 53.39 43.87
N GLY A 850 44.08 52.47 44.31
CA GLY A 850 45.49 52.45 43.92
C GLY A 850 46.22 51.20 44.44
N ASN A 851 47.53 51.17 44.29
CA ASN A 851 48.37 50.07 44.79
C ASN A 851 48.89 50.38 46.19
N LEU A 852 48.99 49.35 47.03
CA LEU A 852 49.67 49.41 48.30
C LEU A 852 51.18 49.25 48.07
N THR A 853 51.97 49.95 48.88
CA THR A 853 53.44 49.85 48.90
C THR A 853 53.88 49.01 50.08
N GLY A 854 54.83 48.11 49.88
CA GLY A 854 55.31 47.19 50.91
C GLY A 854 55.95 45.91 50.32
N PRO A 855 56.12 44.86 51.14
CA PRO A 855 55.86 44.87 52.57
C PRO A 855 56.91 45.70 53.33
N ASP A 856 56.50 46.34 54.43
CA ASP A 856 57.44 46.88 55.42
C ASP A 856 58.10 45.75 56.25
N ALA A 857 59.00 46.10 57.18
CA ALA A 857 59.72 45.13 58.01
C ALA A 857 58.79 44.26 58.89
N ASP A 858 57.56 44.72 59.15
CA ASP A 858 56.55 44.02 59.94
C ASP A 858 55.54 43.24 59.05
N GLY A 859 55.79 43.19 57.74
CA GLY A 859 54.91 42.52 56.77
C GLY A 859 53.65 43.30 56.41
N GLY A 860 53.58 44.58 56.77
CA GLY A 860 52.48 45.49 56.48
C GLY A 860 52.59 46.13 55.09
N TRP A 861 51.44 46.36 54.47
CA TRP A 861 51.30 47.08 53.20
C TRP A 861 50.55 48.39 53.44
N THR A 862 51.06 49.50 52.91
CA THR A 862 50.52 50.83 53.24
C THR A 862 50.29 51.71 52.02
N ALA A 863 49.31 52.60 52.13
CA ALA A 863 49.10 53.71 51.20
C ALA A 863 48.60 54.94 51.97
N THR A 864 49.03 56.13 51.54
CA THR A 864 48.60 57.40 52.13
C THR A 864 47.93 58.25 51.06
N VAL A 865 46.74 58.76 51.39
CA VAL A 865 45.94 59.62 50.51
C VAL A 865 45.56 60.89 51.25
N THR A 866 45.81 62.06 50.65
CA THR A 866 45.50 63.37 51.26
C THR A 866 44.29 64.02 50.59
N VAL A 867 43.40 64.61 51.39
CA VAL A 867 42.20 65.34 50.99
C VAL A 867 42.34 66.81 51.42
N PRO A 868 42.35 67.78 50.49
CA PRO A 868 42.52 69.20 50.83
C PRO A 868 41.40 69.75 51.73
N ALA A 869 41.70 70.75 52.57
CA ALA A 869 40.72 71.37 53.48
C ALA A 869 39.52 71.98 52.75
N ALA A 870 39.71 72.53 51.54
CA ALA A 870 38.64 73.12 50.73
C ALA A 870 37.57 72.10 50.28
N GLU A 871 37.89 70.79 50.28
CA GLU A 871 36.93 69.74 49.94
C GLU A 871 36.13 69.22 51.14
N LEU A 872 36.45 69.71 52.35
CA LEU A 872 35.82 69.36 53.61
C LEU A 872 34.85 70.47 54.02
N ILE A 873 33.64 70.10 54.47
CA ILE A 873 32.63 71.06 54.90
C ILE A 873 32.75 71.26 56.42
N PRO A 874 33.00 72.49 56.92
CA PRO A 874 33.10 72.76 58.35
C PRO A 874 31.95 72.18 59.16
N PHE A 875 32.28 71.59 60.30
CA PHE A 875 31.36 70.99 61.27
C PHE A 875 30.49 69.83 60.73
N VAL A 876 30.80 69.29 59.54
CA VAL A 876 30.11 68.11 58.98
C VAL A 876 30.97 66.86 59.12
N ARG A 877 30.47 65.89 59.89
CA ARG A 877 31.12 64.58 60.03
C ARG A 877 31.08 63.80 58.71
N THR A 878 32.23 63.30 58.27
CA THR A 878 32.38 62.40 57.11
C THR A 878 32.98 61.08 57.57
N VAL A 879 32.48 59.97 57.02
CA VAL A 879 32.90 58.60 57.34
C VAL A 879 33.59 57.98 56.13
N TRP A 880 34.71 57.31 56.39
CA TRP A 880 35.60 56.71 55.40
C TRP A 880 35.80 55.23 55.67
N TYR A 881 35.94 54.45 54.59
CA TYR A 881 36.24 53.02 54.65
C TYR A 881 37.32 52.67 53.62
N ALA A 882 38.15 51.68 53.93
CA ALA A 882 39.14 51.11 53.03
C ALA A 882 38.89 49.62 52.79
N GLU A 883 39.19 49.13 51.60
CA GLU A 883 39.24 47.70 51.26
C GLU A 883 40.58 47.40 50.59
N ALA A 884 41.05 46.16 50.72
CA ALA A 884 42.27 45.67 50.10
C ALA A 884 42.01 44.42 49.25
N ARG A 885 42.80 44.20 48.21
CA ARG A 885 42.72 43.04 47.31
C ARG A 885 44.12 42.49 46.99
N TYR A 886 44.24 41.17 46.85
CA TYR A 886 45.49 40.52 46.40
C TYR A 886 45.79 40.86 44.93
N PRO A 887 47.06 40.85 44.49
CA PRO A 887 47.42 41.04 43.08
C PRO A 887 46.74 39.98 42.19
N ALA A 888 46.44 40.33 40.93
CA ALA A 888 45.81 39.44 39.97
C ALA A 888 46.75 38.28 39.56
N GLU A 889 46.24 37.05 39.51
CA GLU A 889 47.01 35.86 39.14
C GLU A 889 47.20 35.80 37.61
N PRO A 890 48.43 35.67 37.08
CA PRO A 890 48.67 35.68 35.64
C PRO A 890 48.18 34.39 34.95
N ALA A 891 47.56 34.52 33.77
CA ALA A 891 47.20 33.38 32.91
C ALA A 891 48.41 32.71 32.23
N LEU A 892 49.58 33.37 32.28
CA LEU A 892 50.81 32.91 31.67
C LEU A 892 51.91 32.65 32.71
N PRO A 893 52.76 31.65 32.46
CA PRO A 893 53.97 31.48 33.26
C PRO A 893 54.87 32.72 33.13
N PRO A 894 55.54 33.14 34.22
CA PRO A 894 56.51 34.23 34.17
C PRO A 894 57.53 34.06 33.02
N GLY A 895 57.79 35.15 32.28
CA GLY A 895 58.75 35.18 31.17
C GLY A 895 58.33 34.47 29.89
N THR A 896 57.05 34.08 29.75
CA THR A 896 56.53 33.41 28.54
C THR A 896 55.61 34.35 27.77
N VAL A 897 55.88 34.57 26.48
CA VAL A 897 54.94 35.23 25.56
C VAL A 897 53.98 34.16 25.06
N ALA A 898 52.68 34.29 25.34
CA ALA A 898 51.70 33.45 24.64
C ALA A 898 51.25 34.12 23.37
N LEU A 899 51.25 33.34 22.30
CA LEU A 899 50.35 33.55 21.18
C LEU A 899 49.21 32.53 21.36
N PRO A 900 47.92 32.92 21.23
CA PRO A 900 46.87 31.93 21.07
C PRO A 900 47.26 30.98 19.94
N ALA A 901 46.93 29.69 20.06
CA ALA A 901 47.07 28.80 18.93
C ALA A 901 46.02 29.25 17.90
N ASP A 902 46.43 29.75 16.74
CA ASP A 902 45.51 30.21 15.69
C ASP A 902 44.44 29.13 15.42
N GLY A 903 43.17 29.50 15.59
CA GLY A 903 42.03 28.58 15.47
C GLY A 903 41.93 27.52 16.57
N GLY A 904 42.40 27.81 17.79
CA GLY A 904 42.37 26.93 18.96
C GLY A 904 41.11 27.07 19.83
N VAL A 905 41.21 26.59 21.08
CA VAL A 905 40.14 26.68 22.09
C VAL A 905 40.25 27.98 22.89
N GLU A 906 39.13 28.67 23.07
CA GLU A 906 39.01 29.98 23.74
C GLU A 906 37.94 29.98 24.85
N PRO A 907 38.05 30.83 25.88
CA PRO A 907 36.98 31.03 26.86
C PRO A 907 35.83 31.86 26.27
N VAL A 908 34.61 31.66 26.78
CA VAL A 908 33.42 32.41 26.31
C VAL A 908 33.31 33.79 26.96
N TRP A 909 33.64 33.91 28.24
CA TRP A 909 33.34 35.09 29.05
C TRP A 909 34.53 36.03 29.29
N SER A 910 35.73 35.67 28.85
CA SER A 910 36.97 36.45 29.03
C SER A 910 37.80 36.47 27.75
N ALA A 911 38.85 37.28 27.72
CA ALA A 911 39.84 37.20 26.65
C ALA A 911 40.93 36.19 26.98
N VAL A 912 41.53 35.64 25.92
CA VAL A 912 42.75 34.84 25.96
C VAL A 912 43.88 35.70 26.54
N GLY A 913 44.44 35.28 27.68
CA GLY A 913 45.58 35.95 28.32
C GLY A 913 45.23 36.83 29.52
N ASP A 914 43.95 37.00 29.83
CA ASP A 914 43.51 37.79 30.99
C ASP A 914 44.00 37.20 32.31
N SER A 915 44.49 38.06 33.22
CA SER A 915 44.82 37.67 34.59
C SER A 915 43.55 37.54 35.44
N SER A 916 43.55 36.67 36.45
CA SER A 916 42.43 36.49 37.36
C SER A 916 42.49 37.46 38.53
N GLU A 917 41.54 38.40 38.59
CA GLU A 917 41.42 39.32 39.71
C GLU A 917 40.87 38.62 40.98
N GLY A 918 41.43 38.97 42.14
CA GLY A 918 40.95 38.51 43.44
C GLY A 918 39.68 39.23 43.94
N LEU A 919 39.13 38.75 45.06
CA LEU A 919 38.02 39.43 45.75
C LEU A 919 38.54 40.53 46.69
N TRP A 920 37.82 41.65 46.76
CA TRP A 920 38.06 42.69 47.75
C TRP A 920 37.77 42.19 49.17
N SER A 921 38.55 42.67 50.15
CA SER A 921 38.32 42.43 51.58
C SER A 921 36.97 42.99 52.03
N GLU A 922 36.54 42.62 53.23
CA GLU A 922 35.53 43.41 53.93
C GLU A 922 36.02 44.86 54.12
N PRO A 923 35.13 45.87 54.06
CA PRO A 923 35.51 47.25 54.36
C PRO A 923 36.02 47.38 55.80
N SER A 924 37.01 48.25 55.99
CA SER A 924 37.58 48.62 57.28
C SER A 924 36.50 49.08 58.27
N LEU A 925 36.88 49.23 59.54
CA LEU A 925 36.10 50.03 60.47
C LEU A 925 35.99 51.48 59.97
N ALA A 926 34.93 52.16 60.40
CA ALA A 926 34.67 53.55 60.05
C ALA A 926 35.79 54.45 60.60
N ALA A 927 36.47 55.17 59.72
CA ALA A 927 37.33 56.28 60.11
C ALA A 927 36.56 57.58 59.91
N GLU A 928 36.46 58.41 60.95
CA GLU A 928 35.65 59.62 60.93
C GLU A 928 36.52 60.87 60.88
N SER A 929 36.07 61.87 60.13
CA SER A 929 36.67 63.20 60.09
C SER A 929 35.61 64.25 60.37
N LEU A 930 35.88 65.17 61.31
CA LEU A 930 35.09 66.36 61.57
C LEU A 930 35.99 67.59 61.39
N PRO A 931 35.89 68.31 60.27
CA PRO A 931 36.66 69.52 60.07
C PRO A 931 36.12 70.64 60.96
N ILE A 932 36.97 71.21 61.82
CA ILE A 932 36.63 72.33 62.71
C ILE A 932 37.48 73.54 62.26
N PRO A 933 36.86 74.67 61.90
CA PRO A 933 37.59 75.91 61.61
C PRO A 933 38.47 76.30 62.81
N PRO A 934 39.75 76.68 62.59
CA PRO A 934 40.67 76.98 63.68
C PRO A 934 40.30 78.26 64.46
N ALA A 935 39.76 79.28 63.78
CA ALA A 935 39.37 80.53 64.41
C ALA A 935 38.04 80.44 65.17
N ASP A 936 37.93 81.19 66.27
CA ASP A 936 36.67 81.39 66.99
C ASP A 936 35.69 82.24 66.17
N PRO A 937 34.38 82.20 66.47
CA PRO A 937 33.40 83.04 65.77
C PRO A 937 33.76 84.52 65.83
N ALA A 938 33.56 85.19 64.70
CA ALA A 938 33.63 86.64 64.65
C ALA A 938 32.55 87.25 65.60
N PRO A 939 32.79 88.45 66.16
CA PRO A 939 31.80 89.14 66.95
C PRO A 939 30.51 89.37 66.13
N PRO A 940 29.31 89.29 66.76
CA PRO A 940 28.08 89.62 66.05
C PRO A 940 28.11 91.08 65.58
N PRO A 941 27.46 91.40 64.46
CA PRO A 941 27.30 92.78 64.02
C PRO A 941 26.49 93.60 65.04
N ALA A 942 26.71 94.92 65.06
CA ALA A 942 25.96 95.82 65.94
C ALA A 942 24.47 95.78 65.57
N PRO A 943 23.55 95.52 66.52
CA PRO A 943 22.12 95.44 66.23
C PRO A 943 21.51 96.84 66.03
N ALA A 944 20.44 96.91 65.25
CA ALA A 944 19.54 98.06 65.29
C ALA A 944 18.59 97.94 66.49
N VAL A 945 18.53 98.97 67.34
CA VAL A 945 17.72 99.00 68.56
C VAL A 945 16.52 99.92 68.36
N THR A 946 15.30 99.38 68.47
CA THR A 946 14.06 100.16 68.28
C THR A 946 13.18 100.07 69.53
N ALA A 947 12.85 101.23 70.11
CA ALA A 947 11.83 101.31 71.16
C ALA A 947 10.44 101.37 70.54
N THR A 948 9.56 100.49 70.96
CA THR A 948 8.16 100.45 70.51
C THR A 948 7.28 101.31 71.42
N ALA A 949 6.08 101.68 70.94
CA ALA A 949 5.18 102.57 71.68
C ALA A 949 4.68 101.99 73.03
N ASP A 950 4.77 100.66 73.22
CA ASP A 950 4.45 99.97 74.48
C ASP A 950 5.64 99.91 75.46
N GLY A 951 6.83 100.30 75.03
CA GLY A 951 8.07 100.29 75.81
C GLY A 951 8.93 99.03 75.67
N SER A 952 8.61 98.12 74.73
CA SER A 952 9.51 97.01 74.37
C SER A 952 10.70 97.51 73.53
N ILE A 953 11.78 96.73 73.48
CA ILE A 953 12.98 97.01 72.70
C ILE A 953 13.19 95.88 71.71
N GLU A 954 13.19 96.19 70.42
CA GLU A 954 13.52 95.25 69.36
C GLU A 954 14.98 95.42 68.92
N LEU A 955 15.72 94.30 68.89
CA LEU A 955 17.07 94.16 68.36
C LEU A 955 17.00 93.47 67.00
N THR A 956 17.41 94.16 65.94
CA THR A 956 17.51 93.57 64.59
C THR A 956 18.98 93.43 64.18
N LEU A 957 19.41 92.20 63.84
CA LEU A 957 20.75 91.86 63.37
C LEU A 957 20.69 91.33 61.94
N SER A 958 21.75 91.60 61.16
CA SER A 958 21.95 91.02 59.83
C SER A 958 23.39 90.56 59.65
N GLY A 959 23.58 89.46 58.92
CA GLY A 959 24.92 88.90 58.64
C GLY A 959 25.50 87.99 59.73
N LEU A 960 24.66 87.30 60.49
CA LEU A 960 25.13 86.26 61.43
C LEU A 960 25.56 84.97 60.70
N PRO A 961 26.55 84.22 61.21
CA PRO A 961 26.98 82.98 60.58
C PRO A 961 25.95 81.86 60.73
N THR A 962 25.67 81.13 59.65
CA THR A 962 24.83 79.93 59.66
C THR A 962 25.66 78.67 59.45
N ALA A 963 25.25 77.57 60.08
CA ALA A 963 25.87 76.26 59.91
C ALA A 963 25.29 75.55 58.68
N HIS A 964 26.07 74.65 58.05
CA HIS A 964 25.54 73.78 56.99
C HIS A 964 24.37 72.95 57.53
N PRO A 965 23.29 72.67 56.76
CA PRO A 965 22.10 71.94 57.25
C PRO A 965 22.37 70.54 57.83
N THR A 966 23.55 69.97 57.56
CA THR A 966 23.98 68.66 58.08
C THR A 966 25.00 68.76 59.22
N ALA A 967 25.30 69.97 59.69
CA ALA A 967 26.04 70.16 60.93
C ALA A 967 25.15 69.71 62.11
N SER A 968 25.76 69.20 63.18
CA SER A 968 25.01 68.66 64.33
C SER A 968 24.22 69.72 65.10
N THR A 969 24.67 70.97 65.04
CA THR A 969 24.20 72.09 65.86
C THR A 969 24.32 73.39 65.03
N PRO A 970 23.34 74.31 65.12
CA PRO A 970 23.46 75.62 64.49
C PRO A 970 24.42 76.52 65.29
N TYR A 971 24.75 77.69 64.72
CA TYR A 971 25.29 78.77 65.53
C TYR A 971 24.21 79.30 66.48
N HIS A 972 24.61 79.81 67.64
CA HIS A 972 23.71 80.45 68.59
C HIS A 972 24.11 81.90 68.83
N LEU A 973 23.11 82.76 69.02
CA LEU A 973 23.27 84.12 69.53
C LEU A 973 22.83 84.13 71.00
N GLU A 974 23.77 84.27 71.93
CA GLU A 974 23.46 84.55 73.32
C GLU A 974 23.26 86.06 73.51
N ILE A 975 22.15 86.44 74.14
CA ILE A 975 21.79 87.83 74.41
C ILE A 975 21.75 88.02 75.92
N TYR A 976 22.56 88.95 76.43
CA TYR A 976 22.61 89.33 77.83
C TYR A 976 22.09 90.75 78.01
N ARG A 977 21.35 91.05 79.07
CA ARG A 977 20.87 92.40 79.42
C ARG A 977 21.41 92.81 80.77
N GLY A 978 22.09 93.95 80.82
CA GLY A 978 22.61 94.55 82.04
C GLY A 978 22.00 95.92 82.29
N THR A 979 21.99 96.33 83.56
CA THR A 979 21.79 97.74 83.92
C THR A 979 23.09 98.29 84.51
N PRO A 980 23.26 99.62 84.55
CA PRO A 980 24.48 100.20 85.09
C PRO A 980 24.71 99.74 86.54
N GLY A 981 25.91 99.21 86.80
CA GLY A 981 26.29 98.69 88.12
C GLY A 981 25.81 97.27 88.44
N THR A 982 25.02 96.63 87.57
CA THR A 982 24.65 95.21 87.70
C THR A 982 25.28 94.38 86.59
N ALA A 983 25.54 93.11 86.87
CA ALA A 983 26.05 92.19 85.85
C ALA A 983 24.97 91.90 84.79
N SER A 984 25.36 91.83 83.52
CA SER A 984 24.45 91.46 82.43
C SER A 984 23.95 90.02 82.63
N GLU A 985 22.63 89.87 82.75
CA GLU A 985 21.98 88.58 82.87
C GLU A 985 21.57 88.06 81.50
N ARG A 986 21.73 86.76 81.25
CA ARG A 986 21.33 86.15 79.99
C ARG A 986 19.80 86.22 79.83
N ARG A 987 19.35 86.85 78.75
CA ARG A 987 17.94 86.94 78.37
C ARG A 987 17.53 85.87 77.40
N ALA A 988 18.35 85.60 76.39
CA ALA A 988 18.00 84.66 75.35
C ALA A 988 19.22 83.90 74.84
N VAL A 989 18.94 82.71 74.31
CA VAL A 989 19.85 81.97 73.43
C VAL A 989 19.02 81.64 72.20
N VAL A 990 19.38 82.27 71.09
CA VAL A 990 18.62 82.17 69.83
C VAL A 990 19.44 81.37 68.83
N ALA A 991 18.85 80.36 68.20
CA ALA A 991 19.52 79.65 67.11
C ALA A 991 19.58 80.56 65.88
N VAL A 992 20.77 80.73 65.31
CA VAL A 992 21.00 81.46 64.06
C VAL A 992 20.73 80.50 62.91
N LEU A 993 19.46 80.42 62.51
CA LEU A 993 19.02 79.65 61.35
C LEU A 993 19.00 80.51 60.08
N ASP A 994 18.84 81.81 60.26
CA ASP A 994 18.89 82.83 59.23
C ASP A 994 19.98 83.84 59.62
N PRO A 995 20.82 84.30 58.67
CA PRO A 995 21.77 85.38 58.95
C PRO A 995 21.10 86.67 59.44
N ASP A 996 19.83 86.89 59.10
CA ASP A 996 19.03 88.02 59.56
C ASP A 996 18.10 87.58 60.69
N LEU A 997 18.21 88.26 61.83
CA LEU A 997 17.52 87.87 63.06
C LEU A 997 16.98 89.09 63.79
N ALA A 998 15.66 89.13 64.04
CA ALA A 998 15.02 90.08 64.92
C ALA A 998 14.65 89.41 66.25
N TRP A 999 14.94 90.08 67.36
CA TRP A 999 14.60 89.64 68.71
C TRP A 999 14.07 90.81 69.53
N THR A 1000 12.94 90.63 70.21
CA THR A 1000 12.29 91.70 71.00
C THR A 1000 12.34 91.40 72.50
N ASP A 1001 12.73 92.39 73.30
CA ASP A 1001 12.64 92.41 74.76
C ASP A 1001 11.41 93.23 75.21
N PRO A 1002 10.41 92.63 75.86
CA PRO A 1002 9.15 93.30 76.20
C PRO A 1002 9.27 94.38 77.29
N ALA A 1003 8.38 95.38 77.22
CA ALA A 1003 8.19 96.32 78.33
C ALA A 1003 7.73 95.60 79.61
N PRO A 1004 8.10 96.07 80.82
CA PRO A 1004 8.88 97.28 81.06
C PRO A 1004 10.38 97.02 80.99
N ILE A 1005 11.07 97.83 80.20
CA ILE A 1005 12.53 97.84 80.14
C ILE A 1005 13.06 98.85 81.16
N PRO A 1006 13.98 98.45 82.07
CA PRO A 1006 14.61 99.36 83.00
C PRO A 1006 15.34 100.50 82.27
N ALA A 1007 15.21 101.73 82.77
CA ALA A 1007 15.92 102.88 82.22
C ALA A 1007 17.45 102.64 82.25
N GLY A 1008 18.09 102.75 81.08
CA GLY A 1008 19.54 102.56 80.93
C GLY A 1008 20.01 101.12 80.72
N ALA A 1009 19.13 100.18 80.40
CA ALA A 1009 19.52 98.82 80.01
C ALA A 1009 20.42 98.81 78.76
N HIS A 1010 21.40 97.90 78.72
CA HIS A 1010 22.25 97.60 77.55
C HIS A 1010 22.24 96.10 77.26
N TYR A 1011 22.55 95.72 76.01
CA TYR A 1011 22.59 94.31 75.59
C TYR A 1011 23.98 93.88 75.13
N ASP A 1012 24.49 92.77 75.67
CA ASP A 1012 25.73 92.15 75.19
C ASP A 1012 25.37 90.90 74.37
N LEU A 1013 25.79 90.86 73.11
CA LEU A 1013 25.49 89.82 72.12
C LEU A 1013 26.73 88.98 71.83
N VAL A 1014 26.62 87.65 71.90
CA VAL A 1014 27.74 86.73 71.67
C VAL A 1014 27.32 85.65 70.68
N VAL A 1015 28.07 85.49 69.58
CA VAL A 1015 27.90 84.35 68.67
C VAL A 1015 28.66 83.15 69.23
N VAL A 1016 28.00 82.00 69.22
CA VAL A 1016 28.55 80.72 69.66
C VAL A 1016 28.52 79.75 68.49
N ASP A 1017 29.66 79.12 68.19
CA ASP A 1017 29.73 78.11 67.11
C ASP A 1017 29.07 76.78 67.51
N PRO A 1018 28.88 75.85 66.55
CA PRO A 1018 28.28 74.54 66.81
C PRO A 1018 28.96 73.70 67.91
N ILE A 1019 30.21 74.00 68.27
CA ILE A 1019 30.95 73.29 69.33
C ILE A 1019 31.03 74.08 70.64
N GLY A 1020 30.37 75.24 70.73
CA GLY A 1020 30.25 76.01 71.97
C GLY A 1020 31.30 77.10 72.15
N ARG A 1021 32.14 77.40 71.15
CA ARG A 1021 33.13 78.48 71.26
C ARG A 1021 32.46 79.83 71.09
N ARG A 1022 32.71 80.72 72.04
CA ARG A 1022 32.15 82.07 72.10
C ARG A 1022 33.04 83.05 71.38
N GLY A 1023 32.46 83.81 70.46
CA GLY A 1023 33.11 84.99 69.89
C GLY A 1023 33.17 86.15 70.89
N PRO A 1024 33.86 87.24 70.55
CA PRO A 1024 33.81 88.47 71.33
C PRO A 1024 32.38 89.02 71.41
N ALA A 1025 32.04 89.66 72.53
CA ALA A 1025 30.73 90.27 72.70
C ALA A 1025 30.61 91.61 71.96
N THR A 1026 29.44 91.88 71.39
CA THR A 1026 29.06 93.18 70.83
C THR A 1026 28.02 93.83 71.73
N ARG A 1027 28.26 95.07 72.18
CA ARG A 1027 27.37 95.80 73.06
C ARG A 1027 26.42 96.72 72.27
N ALA A 1028 25.17 96.76 72.69
CA ALA A 1028 24.10 97.63 72.17
C ALA A 1028 23.47 98.48 73.27
#